data_AF-A0A813KEX8-F1
#
_entry.id   AF-A0A813KEX8-F1
#
_cell.length_a   1.000
_cell.length_b   1.000
_cell.length_c   1.000
_cell.angle_alpha   90.00
_cell.angle_beta   90.00
_cell.angle_gamma   90.00
#
_symmetry.space_group_name_H-M   'P 1'
#
loop_
_entity.id
_entity.type
_entity.pdbx_description
1 polymer ?
#
loop_
_entity_poly.entity_id
_entity_poly.type
_entity_poly.pdbx_seq_one_letter_code
_entity_poly.pdbx_strand_id
1 'polypeptide(L)'
;MDQASALLRQVSGKDVKVFNTLNAATAACEGATGKVWAVLSLSKSTLLEVHTALAQGSGQLGVVVVASQAPVSQLEVLRAMEYGGVFVASSEFGAAGSSALAEAASFTDGPSLVLLAEPSAVKGDENWTAFRYDPRREAAGGSAFASESSKVRAEIQGFLSRENLLTLVAKKALPTAGAVEEDDAGALAQGLGDASKTVTILYSSDTGHSQECAKAIARQCRNGGFASSSVRCVTMDSFDVNALASEALVVFCIATAGKGEFAGNGRGFWSKITEKAEELNGKLGGMKYCIFGLGDSHYWGKGTEDSKVNFAKPAKDLDEVLEKIGAPRLMATGFGDDQDIDQYSTGFGEWKDVLYSKLGVDKAVGGGGDDDGPVKNDEVIKTETNQLRGSLKASLDDVTTGQVPFQDTKMIKFHGSYQQDDRDMREERQKLGVENAFSFMIRVRLPGGYCTAEQWLAMDDICGKFANGTLKITTRQTWQLHGVVKRDVKGSMRAINKACMDTIAACGDVCRNVLCTSHPGACSKKLMDEILNWTFQVHDHCLPRTGAYHEIFLMHGDEMAEKTQVLGCTPVEEEPLYGLTYLPRKFKVAVAIPPCNDVDVFAHCVGFIAIIKDNVLLGFNVSVGGGLGFTHNNQKTFPRLAEVIGFCKPSDAKYVCECILTVTRDFGDRTNRKHARIKYTAEDYGHEWYREQVEDRLGFKLEEARPYKFESRGDLHGWVQTEDGLWNVGVLVPIGRVRDNSRTGLRRIAEELKGCGSIRMTCNQSVVITEIPESKKAVVQKLLEEYKIMHSKETTVSGLRRNMVACVALPTCPLAFAEAERYLPTLVERLEVVLERCGLTEQDIAIRMTGCPNSCGRPSMAEIGFIGKAPGTYNMYLGGDFVGERLNTLFAESITEDQIIQILTPMFGRYGKEREKEEKFGDFLVRTKIVKPMTAGRYWWSTPEV
;
A
#
# COMPACT_ATOMS: atom_id res chain seq x y z
N MET A 1 -5.54 -27.28 51.03
CA MET A 1 -6.96 -26.86 50.85
C MET A 1 -7.68 -26.69 52.17
N ASP A 2 -7.95 -27.76 52.93
CA ASP A 2 -8.70 -27.68 54.20
C ASP A 2 -8.03 -26.78 55.24
N GLN A 3 -6.70 -26.78 55.30
CA GLN A 3 -5.92 -25.88 56.15
C GLN A 3 -6.12 -24.40 55.76
N ALA A 4 -6.20 -24.08 54.46
CA ALA A 4 -6.46 -22.71 54.00
C ALA A 4 -7.90 -22.28 54.33
N SER A 5 -8.88 -23.17 54.15
CA SER A 5 -10.28 -22.93 54.55
C SER A 5 -10.43 -22.73 56.05
N ALA A 6 -9.71 -23.50 56.88
CA ALA A 6 -9.69 -23.34 58.33
C ALA A 6 -9.04 -22.01 58.74
N LEU A 7 -7.92 -21.63 58.11
CA LEU A 7 -7.23 -20.37 58.34
C LEU A 7 -8.12 -19.17 57.99
N LEU A 8 -8.82 -19.26 56.86
CA LEU A 8 -9.75 -18.23 56.39
C LEU A 8 -10.93 -18.03 57.36
N ARG A 9 -11.51 -19.12 57.87
CA ARG A 9 -12.57 -19.05 58.90
C ARG A 9 -12.04 -18.52 60.24
N GLN A 10 -10.76 -18.77 60.55
CA GLN A 10 -10.14 -18.23 61.76
C GLN A 10 -9.97 -16.71 61.68
N VAL A 11 -9.53 -16.17 60.53
CA VAL A 11 -9.24 -14.74 60.36
C VAL A 11 -10.46 -13.90 59.99
N SER A 12 -11.43 -14.48 59.30
CA SER A 12 -12.61 -13.77 58.79
C SER A 12 -13.90 -14.04 59.57
N GLY A 13 -13.85 -14.93 60.58
CA GLY A 13 -15.00 -15.33 61.42
C GLY A 13 -15.62 -16.68 61.01
N LYS A 14 -16.32 -17.34 61.95
CA LYS A 14 -16.87 -18.70 61.76
C LYS A 14 -17.99 -18.79 60.70
N ASP A 15 -18.65 -17.68 60.39
CA ASP A 15 -19.80 -17.62 59.48
C ASP A 15 -19.42 -17.38 57.99
N VAL A 16 -18.13 -17.43 57.66
CA VAL A 16 -17.63 -17.19 56.30
C VAL A 16 -18.00 -18.34 55.36
N LYS A 17 -18.64 -18.00 54.24
CA LYS A 17 -18.99 -18.96 53.19
C LYS A 17 -17.76 -19.31 52.35
N VAL A 18 -17.36 -20.57 52.39
CA VAL A 18 -16.20 -21.11 51.67
C VAL A 18 -16.63 -22.26 50.78
N PHE A 19 -16.28 -22.18 49.50
CA PHE A 19 -16.58 -23.15 48.46
C PHE A 19 -15.29 -23.70 47.85
N ASN A 20 -15.39 -24.90 47.30
CA ASN A 20 -14.26 -25.64 46.73
C ASN A 20 -14.19 -25.50 45.19
N THR A 21 -15.12 -24.73 44.61
CA THR A 21 -15.20 -24.46 43.17
C THR A 21 -15.57 -22.99 42.94
N LEU A 22 -15.06 -22.41 41.86
CA LEU A 22 -15.24 -21.00 41.54
C LEU A 22 -16.69 -20.68 41.13
N ASN A 23 -17.34 -21.58 40.38
CA ASN A 23 -18.74 -21.40 39.97
C ASN A 23 -19.70 -21.35 41.16
N ALA A 24 -19.50 -22.20 42.17
CA ALA A 24 -20.34 -22.19 43.37
C ALA A 24 -20.13 -20.92 44.20
N ALA A 25 -18.89 -20.46 44.33
CA ALA A 25 -18.59 -19.20 45.02
C ALA A 25 -19.21 -17.99 44.29
N THR A 26 -19.06 -17.93 42.97
CA THR A 26 -19.57 -16.83 42.14
C THR A 26 -21.10 -16.76 42.19
N ALA A 27 -21.79 -17.90 42.07
CA ALA A 27 -23.25 -17.95 42.22
C ALA A 27 -23.71 -17.51 43.62
N ALA A 28 -22.96 -17.86 44.67
CA ALA A 28 -23.28 -17.47 46.04
C ALA A 28 -22.93 -15.99 46.37
N CYS A 29 -22.27 -15.26 45.47
CA CYS A 29 -22.01 -13.83 45.63
C CYS A 29 -23.27 -12.97 45.39
N GLU A 30 -24.24 -13.46 44.59
CA GLU A 30 -25.50 -12.75 44.35
C GLU A 30 -26.32 -12.63 45.64
N GLY A 31 -26.44 -11.41 46.17
CA GLY A 31 -27.15 -11.13 47.43
C GLY A 31 -26.34 -11.35 48.71
N ALA A 32 -25.04 -11.60 48.63
CA ALA A 32 -24.18 -11.71 49.80
C ALA A 32 -23.86 -10.34 50.41
N THR A 33 -23.94 -10.23 51.74
CA THR A 33 -23.58 -9.01 52.50
C THR A 33 -22.10 -8.95 52.89
N GLY A 34 -21.34 -10.03 52.65
CA GLY A 34 -19.90 -10.14 52.95
C GLY A 34 -19.18 -11.04 51.95
N LYS A 35 -17.85 -11.18 52.09
CA LYS A 35 -17.03 -11.94 51.14
C LYS A 35 -17.43 -13.41 51.06
N VAL A 36 -17.50 -13.91 49.83
CA VAL A 36 -17.71 -15.32 49.52
C VAL A 36 -16.44 -15.88 48.90
N TRP A 37 -15.94 -16.98 49.45
CA TRP A 37 -14.61 -17.46 49.14
C TRP A 37 -14.61 -18.75 48.33
N ALA A 38 -13.82 -18.79 47.25
CA ALA A 38 -13.39 -20.02 46.60
C ALA A 38 -11.97 -20.36 47.06
N VAL A 39 -11.75 -21.58 47.56
CA VAL A 39 -10.39 -22.10 47.79
C VAL A 39 -10.13 -23.14 46.72
N LEU A 40 -9.15 -22.88 45.85
CA LEU A 40 -8.80 -23.72 44.71
C LEU A 40 -7.33 -24.19 44.77
N SER A 41 -7.03 -25.37 44.20
CA SER A 41 -5.64 -25.82 44.04
C SER A 41 -5.01 -25.14 42.82
N LEU A 42 -3.74 -24.78 42.92
CA LEU A 42 -3.01 -24.15 41.80
C LEU A 42 -2.94 -25.10 40.60
N SER A 43 -3.47 -24.66 39.47
CA SER A 43 -3.29 -25.26 38.16
C SER A 43 -3.46 -24.20 37.07
N LYS A 44 -2.92 -24.45 35.86
CA LYS A 44 -3.01 -23.49 34.74
C LYS A 44 -4.47 -23.23 34.32
N SER A 45 -5.32 -24.26 34.32
CA SER A 45 -6.75 -24.12 34.02
C SER A 45 -7.47 -23.34 35.12
N THR A 46 -7.14 -23.59 36.39
CA THR A 46 -7.73 -22.88 37.52
C THR A 46 -7.44 -21.38 37.48
N LEU A 47 -6.21 -20.96 37.15
CA LEU A 47 -5.86 -19.53 37.08
C LEU A 47 -6.59 -18.81 35.94
N LEU A 48 -6.78 -19.46 34.79
CA LEU A 48 -7.54 -18.90 33.67
C LEU A 48 -9.03 -18.70 34.05
N GLU A 49 -9.62 -19.66 34.75
CA GLU A 49 -10.99 -19.55 35.28
C GLU A 49 -11.09 -18.42 36.31
N VAL A 50 -10.09 -18.28 37.19
CA VAL A 50 -10.02 -17.20 38.18
C VAL A 50 -9.94 -15.84 37.51
N HIS A 51 -9.09 -15.65 36.51
CA HIS A 51 -9.01 -14.40 35.74
C HIS A 51 -10.32 -14.05 35.03
N THR A 52 -10.96 -15.05 34.43
CA THR A 52 -12.28 -14.87 33.81
C THR A 52 -13.33 -14.43 34.83
N ALA A 53 -13.33 -15.03 36.02
CA ALA A 53 -14.24 -14.66 37.10
C ALA A 53 -13.91 -13.31 37.73
N LEU A 54 -12.64 -12.93 37.85
CA LEU A 54 -12.25 -11.61 38.38
C LEU A 54 -12.58 -10.49 37.40
N ALA A 55 -12.43 -10.73 36.09
CA ALA A 55 -12.77 -9.77 35.04
C ALA A 55 -14.29 -9.55 34.90
N GLN A 56 -15.09 -10.58 35.19
CA GLN A 56 -16.56 -10.54 35.05
C GLN A 56 -17.31 -10.35 36.39
N GLY A 57 -16.64 -10.58 37.53
CA GLY A 57 -17.29 -10.99 38.78
C GLY A 57 -17.57 -9.88 39.81
N SER A 58 -18.23 -10.31 40.89
CA SER A 58 -18.73 -9.46 41.96
C SER A 58 -17.64 -9.04 42.96
N GLY A 59 -17.75 -7.81 43.51
CA GLY A 59 -16.81 -7.29 44.52
C GLY A 59 -16.77 -8.12 45.81
N GLN A 60 -17.78 -8.95 46.07
CA GLN A 60 -17.84 -9.86 47.20
C GLN A 60 -16.98 -11.12 46.99
N LEU A 61 -16.47 -11.38 45.78
CA LEU A 61 -15.69 -12.59 45.50
C LEU A 61 -14.31 -12.52 46.16
N GLY A 62 -13.95 -13.57 46.89
CA GLY A 62 -12.59 -13.83 47.35
C GLY A 62 -12.11 -15.17 46.80
N VAL A 63 -10.87 -15.23 46.34
CA VAL A 63 -10.28 -16.46 45.81
C VAL A 63 -8.96 -16.70 46.53
N VAL A 64 -8.80 -17.91 47.06
CA VAL A 64 -7.53 -18.41 47.57
C VAL A 64 -7.06 -19.53 46.64
N VAL A 65 -5.89 -19.35 46.03
CA VAL A 65 -5.22 -20.39 45.25
C VAL A 65 -4.12 -20.99 46.11
N VAL A 66 -4.16 -22.30 46.32
CA VAL A 66 -3.20 -23.02 47.17
C VAL A 66 -2.17 -23.74 46.31
N ALA A 67 -0.89 -23.45 46.53
CA ALA A 67 0.23 -24.10 45.86
C ALA A 67 0.92 -25.10 46.79
N SER A 68 0.98 -26.37 46.41
CA SER A 68 1.61 -27.45 47.19
C SER A 68 2.92 -27.98 46.59
N GLN A 69 3.31 -27.52 45.40
CA GLN A 69 4.53 -27.95 44.69
C GLN A 69 5.28 -26.77 44.07
N ALA A 70 6.61 -26.83 44.11
CA ALA A 70 7.52 -25.88 43.45
C ALA A 70 7.76 -26.25 41.97
N PRO A 71 8.12 -25.30 41.09
CA PRO A 71 8.21 -23.85 41.32
C PRO A 71 6.83 -23.18 41.36
N VAL A 72 6.65 -22.18 42.22
CA VAL A 72 5.36 -21.50 42.38
C VAL A 72 5.41 -20.15 41.66
N SER A 73 5.09 -20.16 40.36
CA SER A 73 5.01 -18.92 39.58
C SER A 73 3.95 -17.96 40.15
N GLN A 74 4.38 -16.77 40.53
CA GLN A 74 3.52 -15.72 41.07
C GLN A 74 2.99 -14.77 39.97
N LEU A 75 3.52 -14.86 38.76
CA LEU A 75 3.24 -13.94 37.65
C LEU A 75 1.76 -13.94 37.26
N GLU A 76 1.15 -15.12 37.19
CA GLU A 76 -0.26 -15.23 36.83
C GLU A 76 -1.19 -14.67 37.91
N VAL A 77 -0.78 -14.71 39.18
CA VAL A 77 -1.58 -14.09 40.26
C VAL A 77 -1.40 -12.58 40.26
N LEU A 78 -0.19 -12.08 39.96
CA LEU A 78 0.08 -10.65 39.78
C LEU A 78 -0.73 -10.02 38.65
N ARG A 79 -1.02 -10.75 37.57
CA ARG A 79 -1.88 -10.27 36.48
C ARG A 79 -3.29 -9.86 36.92
N ALA A 80 -3.79 -10.36 38.05
CA ALA A 80 -5.09 -9.94 38.55
C ALA A 80 -5.13 -8.44 38.94
N MET A 81 -3.97 -7.79 39.09
CA MET A 81 -3.85 -6.34 39.28
C MET A 81 -4.33 -5.54 38.06
N GLU A 82 -4.28 -6.11 36.85
CA GLU A 82 -4.71 -5.47 35.59
C GLU A 82 -6.21 -5.11 35.61
N TYR A 83 -7.01 -5.75 36.45
CA TYR A 83 -8.44 -5.46 36.58
C TYR A 83 -8.77 -4.26 37.48
N GLY A 84 -7.75 -3.54 37.99
CA GLY A 84 -7.86 -2.19 38.58
C GLY A 84 -8.57 -2.07 39.94
N GLY A 85 -9.27 -3.10 40.41
CA GLY A 85 -10.05 -3.09 41.66
C GLY A 85 -9.91 -4.36 42.50
N VAL A 86 -8.82 -5.12 42.30
CA VAL A 86 -8.62 -6.43 42.94
C VAL A 86 -7.52 -6.32 43.99
N PHE A 87 -7.78 -6.82 45.20
CA PHE A 87 -6.72 -7.04 46.19
C PHE A 87 -5.94 -8.29 45.81
N VAL A 88 -4.61 -8.19 45.70
CA VAL A 88 -3.76 -9.32 45.29
C VAL A 88 -2.68 -9.56 46.33
N ALA A 89 -2.52 -10.80 46.77
CA ALA A 89 -1.46 -11.15 47.70
C ALA A 89 -0.83 -12.52 47.39
N SER A 90 0.45 -12.64 47.73
CA SER A 90 1.16 -13.91 47.74
C SER A 90 1.84 -14.11 49.09
N SER A 91 1.65 -15.28 49.71
CA SER A 91 2.19 -15.58 51.03
C SER A 91 2.40 -17.07 51.26
N GLU A 92 3.31 -17.41 52.18
CA GLU A 92 3.45 -18.78 52.69
C GLU A 92 2.43 -19.05 53.81
N PHE A 93 2.07 -20.32 54.02
CA PHE A 93 1.29 -20.74 55.21
C PHE A 93 2.01 -20.36 56.52
N GLY A 94 1.23 -19.94 57.52
CA GLY A 94 1.73 -19.49 58.82
C GLY A 94 1.20 -18.09 59.16
N ALA A 95 1.86 -17.38 60.07
CA ALA A 95 1.42 -16.07 60.55
C ALA A 95 1.29 -15.03 59.43
N ALA A 96 2.22 -15.03 58.46
CA ALA A 96 2.18 -14.14 57.30
C ALA A 96 0.98 -14.41 56.37
N GLY A 97 0.66 -15.70 56.15
CA GLY A 97 -0.52 -16.11 55.39
C GLY A 97 -1.82 -15.72 56.07
N SER A 98 -1.91 -15.84 57.40
CA SER A 98 -3.06 -15.37 58.17
C SER A 98 -3.30 -13.87 58.01
N SER A 99 -2.24 -13.06 58.08
CA SER A 99 -2.33 -11.61 57.84
C SER A 99 -2.76 -11.29 56.41
N ALA A 100 -2.24 -12.01 55.40
CA ALA A 100 -2.65 -11.85 54.00
C ALA A 100 -4.16 -12.04 53.82
N LEU A 101 -4.69 -13.12 54.39
CA LEU A 101 -6.09 -13.48 54.27
C LEU A 101 -6.99 -12.50 55.05
N ALA A 102 -6.55 -12.03 56.22
CA ALA A 102 -7.27 -11.03 57.00
C ALA A 102 -7.40 -9.70 56.23
N GLU A 103 -6.29 -9.22 55.65
CA GLU A 103 -6.27 -8.02 54.81
C GLU A 103 -7.16 -8.20 53.57
N ALA A 104 -7.04 -9.33 52.87
CA ALA A 104 -7.87 -9.66 51.72
C ALA A 104 -9.38 -9.75 52.05
N ALA A 105 -9.73 -10.21 53.26
CA ALA A 105 -11.12 -10.29 53.72
C ALA A 105 -11.69 -8.93 54.14
N SER A 106 -10.85 -8.05 54.68
CA SER A 106 -11.23 -6.67 54.99
C SER A 106 -11.37 -5.78 53.75
N PHE A 107 -10.93 -6.23 52.58
CA PHE A 107 -11.02 -5.48 51.33
C PHE A 107 -12.44 -5.57 50.75
N THR A 108 -13.25 -4.55 50.98
CA THR A 108 -14.67 -4.51 50.55
C THR A 108 -14.90 -3.86 49.19
N ASP A 109 -13.90 -3.16 48.66
CA ASP A 109 -14.05 -2.27 47.50
C ASP A 109 -13.98 -3.02 46.16
N GLY A 110 -13.75 -4.33 46.19
CA GLY A 110 -13.69 -5.20 45.03
C GLY A 110 -13.26 -6.63 45.39
N PRO A 111 -13.05 -7.51 44.41
CA PRO A 111 -12.71 -8.90 44.68
C PRO A 111 -11.27 -9.06 45.23
N SER A 112 -10.96 -10.22 45.79
CA SER A 112 -9.62 -10.52 46.32
C SER A 112 -9.07 -11.82 45.74
N LEU A 113 -7.77 -11.85 45.43
CA LEU A 113 -7.03 -13.04 45.04
C LEU A 113 -5.79 -13.22 45.93
N VAL A 114 -5.69 -14.36 46.61
CA VAL A 114 -4.55 -14.71 47.47
C VAL A 114 -3.92 -16.02 47.02
N LEU A 115 -2.64 -16.00 46.69
CA LEU A 115 -1.82 -17.19 46.52
C LEU A 115 -1.22 -17.60 47.87
N LEU A 116 -1.58 -18.80 48.34
CA LEU A 116 -1.01 -19.41 49.55
C LEU A 116 -0.15 -20.62 49.19
N ALA A 117 1.16 -20.52 49.40
CA ALA A 117 2.10 -21.60 49.13
C ALA A 117 2.47 -22.37 50.40
N GLU A 118 2.53 -23.70 50.29
CA GLU A 118 3.07 -24.57 51.34
C GLU A 118 4.57 -24.32 51.54
N PRO A 119 5.11 -24.42 52.78
CA PRO A 119 6.53 -24.22 53.05
C PRO A 119 7.43 -25.08 52.16
N SER A 120 7.03 -26.32 51.89
CA SER A 120 7.73 -27.23 50.97
C SER A 120 7.69 -26.79 49.51
N ALA A 121 6.64 -26.07 49.07
CA ALA A 121 6.52 -25.52 47.72
C ALA A 121 7.38 -24.26 47.54
N VAL A 122 7.69 -23.56 48.63
CA VAL A 122 8.59 -22.40 48.64
C VAL A 122 10.05 -22.83 48.78
N LYS A 123 10.32 -23.89 49.54
CA LYS A 123 11.66 -24.40 49.86
C LYS A 123 12.33 -25.04 48.63
N GLY A 124 12.84 -24.21 47.73
CA GLY A 124 13.50 -24.59 46.48
C GLY A 124 13.29 -23.61 45.33
N ASP A 125 12.42 -22.59 45.48
CA ASP A 125 12.19 -21.55 44.49
C ASP A 125 12.88 -20.25 44.91
N GLU A 126 14.08 -20.01 44.36
CA GLU A 126 14.87 -18.79 44.64
C GLU A 126 14.18 -17.50 44.18
N ASN A 127 13.13 -17.60 43.35
CA ASN A 127 12.36 -16.47 42.85
C ASN A 127 11.06 -16.21 43.64
N TRP A 128 10.74 -17.02 44.65
CA TRP A 128 9.56 -16.81 45.47
C TRP A 128 9.69 -15.58 46.38
N THR A 129 8.67 -14.72 46.43
CA THR A 129 8.64 -13.57 47.33
C THR A 129 7.22 -13.26 47.81
N ALA A 130 7.02 -13.00 49.10
CA ALA A 130 5.72 -12.54 49.59
C ALA A 130 5.45 -11.08 49.19
N PHE A 131 4.22 -10.77 48.79
CA PHE A 131 3.81 -9.40 48.48
C PHE A 131 2.32 -9.15 48.76
N ARG A 132 1.97 -7.87 48.87
CA ARG A 132 0.60 -7.36 49.02
C ARG A 132 0.39 -6.21 48.03
N TYR A 133 -0.71 -6.26 47.29
CA TYR A 133 -1.24 -5.16 46.52
C TYR A 133 -2.63 -4.84 47.04
N ASP A 134 -2.77 -3.66 47.65
CA ASP A 134 -4.04 -3.12 48.15
C ASP A 134 -4.30 -1.76 47.50
N PRO A 135 -5.20 -1.70 46.50
CA PRO A 135 -5.48 -0.46 45.79
C PRO A 135 -6.07 0.65 46.68
N ARG A 136 -6.59 0.33 47.88
CA ARG A 136 -7.06 1.36 48.84
C ARG A 136 -5.94 2.25 49.37
N ARG A 137 -4.72 1.73 49.44
CA ARG A 137 -3.58 2.48 50.02
C ARG A 137 -3.16 3.65 49.14
N GLU A 138 -3.35 3.53 47.81
CA GLU A 138 -3.16 4.64 46.86
C GLU A 138 -4.16 5.77 47.11
N ALA A 139 -5.44 5.44 47.38
CA ALA A 139 -6.45 6.44 47.72
C ALA A 139 -6.15 7.18 49.04
N ALA A 140 -5.36 6.59 49.93
CA ALA A 140 -4.88 7.19 51.18
C ALA A 140 -3.50 7.89 51.05
N GLY A 141 -2.95 8.00 49.84
CA GLY A 141 -1.66 8.67 49.57
C GLY A 141 -0.41 7.83 49.84
N GLY A 142 -0.56 6.52 50.08
CA GLY A 142 0.55 5.56 50.22
C GLY A 142 0.74 4.71 48.96
N SER A 143 1.81 3.90 48.91
CA SER A 143 1.99 2.95 47.81
C SER A 143 0.98 1.79 47.92
N ALA A 144 0.24 1.50 46.85
CA ALA A 144 -0.64 0.33 46.78
C ALA A 144 0.12 -0.99 46.89
N PHE A 145 1.41 -1.00 46.55
CA PHE A 145 2.23 -2.19 46.56
C PHE A 145 3.19 -2.24 47.75
N ALA A 146 3.05 -3.26 48.59
CA ALA A 146 3.95 -3.57 49.68
C ALA A 146 4.63 -4.93 49.42
N SER A 147 5.95 -4.90 49.21
CA SER A 147 6.82 -6.08 49.19
C SER A 147 8.10 -5.79 49.94
N GLU A 148 8.70 -6.83 50.53
CA GLU A 148 9.98 -6.79 51.22
C GLU A 148 11.19 -6.86 50.25
N SER A 149 10.98 -7.19 48.96
CA SER A 149 12.03 -7.30 47.94
C SER A 149 12.06 -6.11 46.98
N SER A 150 13.23 -5.49 46.82
CA SER A 150 13.47 -4.38 45.89
C SER A 150 13.38 -4.80 44.41
N LYS A 151 13.65 -6.08 44.10
CA LYS A 151 13.61 -6.63 42.73
C LYS A 151 12.17 -6.76 42.22
N VAL A 152 11.25 -7.24 43.06
CA VAL A 152 9.82 -7.37 42.71
C VAL A 152 9.16 -6.00 42.57
N ARG A 153 9.56 -5.01 43.39
CA ARG A 153 9.14 -3.61 43.17
C ARG A 153 9.56 -3.11 41.78
N ALA A 154 10.78 -3.38 41.34
CA ALA A 154 11.26 -2.94 40.02
C ALA A 154 10.53 -3.63 38.86
N GLU A 155 10.22 -4.93 38.97
CA GLU A 155 9.45 -5.66 37.95
C GLU A 155 8.00 -5.18 37.86
N ILE A 156 7.36 -4.92 39.00
CA ILE A 156 5.99 -4.38 39.05
C ILE A 156 5.95 -2.92 38.63
N GLN A 157 6.96 -2.11 38.97
CA GLN A 157 7.09 -0.74 38.50
C GLN A 157 7.34 -0.72 36.98
N GLY A 158 8.09 -1.69 36.43
CA GLY A 158 8.27 -1.91 34.98
C GLY A 158 7.04 -2.47 34.25
N PHE A 159 6.13 -3.12 34.98
CA PHE A 159 4.84 -3.60 34.50
C PHE A 159 3.80 -2.47 34.49
N LEU A 160 3.65 -1.73 35.60
CA LEU A 160 2.75 -0.58 35.73
C LEU A 160 3.17 0.61 34.85
N SER A 161 4.48 0.83 34.61
CA SER A 161 4.97 1.90 33.72
C SER A 161 4.72 1.61 32.23
N ARG A 162 4.55 0.33 31.83
CA ARG A 162 4.13 -0.03 30.47
C ARG A 162 2.68 0.32 30.18
N GLU A 163 1.80 0.31 31.19
CA GLU A 163 0.40 0.74 31.03
C GLU A 163 0.16 2.22 31.35
N ASN A 164 0.91 2.83 32.29
CA ASN A 164 0.74 4.27 32.62
C ASN A 164 1.15 5.23 31.48
N LEU A 165 1.86 4.76 30.46
CA LEU A 165 2.15 5.52 29.25
C LEU A 165 0.86 5.85 28.45
N LEU A 166 -0.19 5.02 28.57
CA LEU A 166 -1.48 5.23 27.88
C LEU A 166 -2.40 6.22 28.60
N THR A 167 -2.28 6.37 29.92
CA THR A 167 -3.12 7.31 30.70
C THR A 167 -2.54 8.72 30.72
N LEU A 168 -1.20 8.88 30.67
CA LEU A 168 -0.54 10.19 30.63
C LEU A 168 -0.67 10.91 29.28
N VAL A 169 -0.83 10.16 28.18
CA VAL A 169 -1.11 10.72 26.85
C VAL A 169 -2.57 11.24 26.77
N ALA A 170 -3.49 10.69 27.56
CA ALA A 170 -4.91 11.09 27.57
C ALA A 170 -5.22 12.35 28.41
N LYS A 171 -4.27 12.86 29.22
CA LYS A 171 -4.48 14.07 30.05
C LYS A 171 -3.71 15.31 29.60
N LYS A 172 -2.88 15.23 28.56
CA LYS A 172 -2.05 16.36 28.08
C LYS A 172 -2.66 17.04 26.85
N ALA A 173 -3.92 17.46 26.97
CA ALA A 173 -4.52 18.46 26.09
C ALA A 173 -5.55 19.27 26.88
N LEU A 174 -5.09 20.34 27.55
CA LEU A 174 -5.73 21.65 27.71
C LEU A 174 -4.81 22.55 28.56
N PRO A 175 -4.53 23.80 28.15
CA PRO A 175 -3.62 24.69 28.86
C PRO A 175 -4.35 25.42 29.99
N THR A 176 -3.73 25.51 31.16
CA THR A 176 -4.03 26.58 32.12
C THR A 176 -2.74 27.23 32.60
N ALA A 177 -2.77 28.55 32.54
CA ALA A 177 -1.70 29.49 32.86
C ALA A 177 -1.25 29.43 34.33
N GLY A 178 0.03 29.75 34.57
CA GLY A 178 0.51 30.16 35.90
C GLY A 178 2.00 29.92 36.15
N ALA A 179 2.77 31.01 36.11
CA ALA A 179 4.03 31.32 36.80
C ALA A 179 5.21 30.31 36.77
N VAL A 180 6.30 30.72 36.13
CA VAL A 180 7.66 30.19 36.32
C VAL A 180 8.44 31.24 37.12
N GLU A 181 8.94 30.86 38.30
CA GLU A 181 10.02 31.58 38.99
C GLU A 181 11.37 30.89 38.76
N GLU A 182 12.41 31.71 38.84
CA GLU A 182 13.82 31.49 38.55
C GLU A 182 14.48 30.48 39.50
N ASP A 183 15.11 29.43 38.94
CA ASP A 183 16.52 29.07 39.16
C ASP A 183 16.78 27.64 38.64
N ASP A 184 17.45 27.52 37.49
CA ASP A 184 18.39 26.41 37.22
C ASP A 184 19.23 26.70 35.97
N ALA A 185 19.89 27.87 35.98
CA ALA A 185 20.85 28.28 34.96
C ALA A 185 22.25 27.73 35.28
N GLY A 186 22.42 26.39 35.26
CA GLY A 186 23.71 25.76 35.54
C GLY A 186 23.98 24.44 34.82
N ALA A 187 22.95 23.65 34.51
CA ALA A 187 23.12 22.31 33.95
C ALA A 187 22.97 22.23 32.41
N LEU A 188 22.58 23.32 31.74
CA LEU A 188 22.33 23.36 30.29
C LEU A 188 23.56 23.78 29.44
N ALA A 189 24.74 23.93 30.05
CA ALA A 189 25.92 24.49 29.39
C ALA A 189 26.95 23.45 28.89
N GLN A 190 26.70 22.14 29.07
CA GLN A 190 27.65 21.07 28.65
C GLN A 190 27.13 20.18 27.51
N GLY A 191 26.05 20.57 26.83
CA GLY A 191 25.44 19.84 25.71
C GLY A 191 25.26 20.65 24.42
N LEU A 192 25.99 21.74 24.24
CA LEU A 192 25.96 22.53 23.01
C LEU A 192 27.13 22.12 22.11
N GLY A 193 26.86 21.20 21.19
CA GLY A 193 27.66 21.06 19.98
C GLY A 193 27.63 22.38 19.19
N ASP A 194 28.80 22.78 18.71
CA ASP A 194 29.14 23.98 17.94
C ASP A 194 27.97 24.61 17.14
N ALA A 195 27.38 25.69 17.68
CA ALA A 195 26.26 26.42 17.08
C ALA A 195 26.66 27.28 15.86
N SER A 196 27.86 27.08 15.30
CA SER A 196 28.45 27.89 14.22
C SER A 196 28.20 27.38 12.79
N LYS A 197 27.51 26.24 12.61
CA LYS A 197 27.28 25.61 11.30
C LYS A 197 25.80 25.66 10.88
N THR A 198 25.33 26.78 10.35
CA THR A 198 24.01 26.86 9.69
C THR A 198 24.12 26.65 8.18
N VAL A 199 23.21 25.87 7.61
CA VAL A 199 23.08 25.67 6.17
C VAL A 199 21.63 25.82 5.74
N THR A 200 21.40 26.73 4.80
CA THR A 200 20.08 26.98 4.21
C THR A 200 20.05 26.44 2.79
N ILE A 201 19.08 25.60 2.49
CA ILE A 201 18.93 24.90 1.22
C ILE A 201 17.61 25.33 0.60
N LEU A 202 17.68 25.99 -0.55
CA LEU A 202 16.54 26.55 -1.25
C LEU A 202 16.32 25.77 -2.55
N TYR A 203 15.07 25.43 -2.85
CA TYR A 203 14.74 24.75 -4.10
C TYR A 203 13.58 25.35 -4.89
N SER A 204 13.67 25.26 -6.21
CA SER A 204 12.56 25.47 -7.15
C SER A 204 12.34 24.22 -7.99
N SER A 205 11.10 23.75 -8.10
CA SER A 205 10.75 22.47 -8.73
C SER A 205 9.26 22.37 -9.07
N ASP A 206 8.94 22.03 -10.33
CA ASP A 206 7.58 21.69 -10.77
C ASP A 206 7.31 20.17 -10.76
N THR A 207 8.36 19.38 -11.01
CA THR A 207 8.28 17.90 -11.15
C THR A 207 8.73 17.13 -9.91
N GLY A 208 9.37 17.82 -8.95
CA GLY A 208 9.89 17.23 -7.71
C GLY A 208 11.41 16.93 -7.72
N HIS A 209 12.08 16.86 -8.88
CA HIS A 209 13.50 16.44 -8.95
C HIS A 209 14.48 17.36 -8.22
N SER A 210 14.34 18.67 -8.36
CA SER A 210 15.16 19.64 -7.64
C SER A 210 14.90 19.61 -6.12
N GLN A 211 13.64 19.37 -5.73
CA GLN A 211 13.26 19.17 -4.33
C GLN A 211 13.91 17.92 -3.73
N GLU A 212 14.01 16.84 -4.50
CA GLU A 212 14.70 15.62 -4.08
C GLU A 212 16.20 15.86 -3.87
N CYS A 213 16.84 16.61 -4.76
CA CYS A 213 18.25 17.02 -4.61
C CYS A 213 18.46 17.83 -3.32
N ALA A 214 17.63 18.83 -3.08
CA ALA A 214 17.68 19.65 -1.86
C ALA A 214 17.48 18.84 -0.59
N LYS A 215 16.49 17.92 -0.57
CA LYS A 215 16.25 17.03 0.57
C LYS A 215 17.41 16.07 0.80
N ALA A 216 18.04 15.57 -0.26
CA ALA A 216 19.21 14.70 -0.14
C ALA A 216 20.39 15.43 0.53
N ILE A 217 20.66 16.68 0.16
CA ILE A 217 21.68 17.52 0.78
C ILE A 217 21.34 17.79 2.25
N ALA A 218 20.10 18.19 2.54
CA ALA A 218 19.65 18.48 3.90
C ALA A 218 19.86 17.29 4.83
N ARG A 219 19.47 16.11 4.37
CA ARG A 219 19.67 14.86 5.12
C ARG A 219 21.13 14.55 5.34
N GLN A 220 21.99 14.75 4.33
CA GLN A 220 23.43 14.52 4.50
C GLN A 220 24.04 15.48 5.52
N CYS A 221 23.64 16.75 5.51
CA CYS A 221 24.12 17.72 6.51
C CYS A 221 23.77 17.27 7.93
N ARG A 222 22.53 16.83 8.16
CA ARG A 222 22.09 16.31 9.47
C ARG A 222 22.90 15.08 9.87
N ASN A 223 23.05 14.11 8.96
CA ASN A 223 23.83 12.89 9.21
C ASN A 223 25.33 13.16 9.40
N GLY A 224 25.84 14.27 8.89
CA GLY A 224 27.22 14.72 9.03
C GLY A 224 27.49 15.58 10.27
N GLY A 225 26.55 15.61 11.22
CA GLY A 225 26.74 16.27 12.52
C GLY A 225 26.26 17.73 12.59
N PHE A 226 25.50 18.22 11.61
CA PHE A 226 24.77 19.48 11.77
C PHE A 226 23.55 19.24 12.67
N ALA A 227 23.32 20.14 13.63
CA ALA A 227 22.07 20.11 14.40
C ALA A 227 20.86 20.30 13.48
N SER A 228 19.77 19.58 13.74
CA SER A 228 18.55 19.67 12.92
C SER A 228 17.98 21.09 12.84
N SER A 229 18.13 21.89 13.90
CA SER A 229 17.75 23.31 13.96
C SER A 229 18.62 24.21 13.06
N SER A 230 19.80 23.75 12.67
CA SER A 230 20.77 24.48 11.85
C SER A 230 20.72 24.10 10.36
N VAL A 231 19.88 23.13 9.96
CA VAL A 231 19.67 22.73 8.56
C VAL A 231 18.27 23.12 8.09
N ARG A 232 18.17 24.19 7.30
CA ARG A 232 16.91 24.65 6.71
C ARG A 232 16.78 24.15 5.27
N CYS A 233 15.66 23.55 4.92
CA CYS A 233 15.38 23.11 3.54
C CYS A 233 13.97 23.53 3.14
N VAL A 234 13.84 24.57 2.32
CA VAL A 234 12.55 25.21 2.01
C VAL A 234 12.45 25.59 0.53
N THR A 235 11.24 25.88 0.04
CA THR A 235 11.08 26.38 -1.34
C THR A 235 11.66 27.80 -1.44
N MET A 236 12.16 28.16 -2.62
CA MET A 236 12.69 29.51 -2.85
C MET A 236 11.66 30.60 -2.52
N ASP A 237 10.41 30.45 -2.94
CA ASP A 237 9.36 31.47 -2.68
C ASP A 237 8.96 31.62 -1.21
N SER A 238 9.22 30.60 -0.38
CA SER A 238 8.98 30.68 1.08
C SER A 238 10.10 31.38 1.85
N PHE A 239 11.23 31.68 1.19
CA PHE A 239 12.38 32.32 1.80
C PHE A 239 12.36 33.83 1.58
N ASP A 240 12.64 34.60 2.64
CA ASP A 240 12.77 36.06 2.53
C ASP A 240 14.15 36.43 1.98
N VAL A 241 14.19 37.03 0.80
CA VAL A 241 15.41 37.49 0.12
C VAL A 241 16.24 38.43 1.00
N ASN A 242 15.62 39.23 1.86
CA ASN A 242 16.35 40.13 2.77
C ASN A 242 17.19 39.36 3.80
N ALA A 243 16.80 38.13 4.15
CA ALA A 243 17.50 37.30 5.10
C ALA A 243 18.79 36.70 4.53
N LEU A 244 19.06 36.79 3.22
CA LEU A 244 20.29 36.28 2.60
C LEU A 244 21.55 36.82 3.27
N ALA A 245 21.56 38.09 3.70
CA ALA A 245 22.71 38.71 4.36
C ALA A 245 23.02 38.11 5.74
N SER A 246 22.06 37.42 6.36
CA SER A 246 22.22 36.77 7.66
C SER A 246 22.56 35.28 7.57
N GLU A 247 22.58 34.71 6.36
CA GLU A 247 22.90 33.30 6.15
C GLU A 247 24.42 33.10 5.95
N ALA A 248 24.99 32.10 6.60
CA ALA A 248 26.40 31.76 6.43
C ALA A 248 26.66 30.98 5.12
N LEU A 249 25.73 30.07 4.77
CA LEU A 249 25.80 29.25 3.58
C LEU A 249 24.40 29.01 3.00
N VAL A 250 24.24 29.28 1.70
CA VAL A 250 23.02 28.99 0.95
C VAL A 250 23.29 28.04 -0.22
N VAL A 251 22.57 26.93 -0.27
CA VAL A 251 22.64 25.93 -1.33
C VAL A 251 21.37 26.00 -2.17
N PHE A 252 21.50 26.25 -3.47
CA PHE A 252 20.35 26.33 -4.38
C PHE A 252 20.24 25.07 -5.25
N CYS A 253 19.06 24.46 -5.28
CA CYS A 253 18.68 23.44 -6.25
C CYS A 253 17.59 24.02 -7.16
N ILE A 254 17.83 24.14 -8.46
CA ILE A 254 16.98 24.96 -9.34
C ILE A 254 16.58 24.15 -10.57
N ALA A 255 15.28 23.91 -10.74
CA ALA A 255 14.76 23.30 -11.96
C ALA A 255 14.42 24.35 -13.02
N THR A 256 14.69 24.00 -14.28
CA THR A 256 14.28 24.80 -15.44
C THR A 256 12.86 24.44 -15.87
N ALA A 257 12.02 25.45 -16.08
CA ALA A 257 10.65 25.30 -16.53
C ALA A 257 10.42 26.00 -17.88
N GLY A 258 9.49 25.46 -18.68
CA GLY A 258 8.99 26.12 -19.90
C GLY A 258 10.11 26.50 -20.88
N LYS A 259 10.25 27.81 -21.16
CA LYS A 259 11.25 28.40 -22.07
C LYS A 259 12.49 28.93 -21.33
N GLY A 260 13.02 28.16 -20.37
CA GLY A 260 14.19 28.59 -19.59
C GLY A 260 13.85 29.49 -18.40
N GLU A 261 12.65 29.34 -17.83
CA GLU A 261 12.14 30.10 -16.69
C GLU A 261 12.35 29.35 -15.37
N PHE A 262 12.27 30.05 -14.23
CA PHE A 262 12.19 29.41 -12.92
C PHE A 262 10.90 28.58 -12.80
N ALA A 263 11.01 27.41 -12.16
CA ALA A 263 9.86 26.62 -11.71
C ALA A 263 8.91 27.46 -10.82
N GLY A 264 7.64 27.08 -10.78
CA GLY A 264 6.55 27.89 -10.23
C GLY A 264 6.79 28.41 -8.81
N ASN A 265 7.42 27.60 -7.95
CA ASN A 265 7.76 27.91 -6.55
C ASN A 265 9.12 28.60 -6.34
N GLY A 266 9.73 29.14 -7.40
CA GLY A 266 10.92 30.01 -7.31
C GLY A 266 10.82 31.30 -8.13
N ARG A 267 9.69 31.56 -8.80
CA ARG A 267 9.51 32.77 -9.62
C ARG A 267 9.42 34.03 -8.75
N GLY A 268 8.75 33.94 -7.60
CA GLY A 268 8.62 35.05 -6.67
C GLY A 268 9.98 35.46 -6.08
N PHE A 269 10.79 34.48 -5.68
CA PHE A 269 12.16 34.71 -5.23
C PHE A 269 13.00 35.37 -6.32
N TRP A 270 12.95 34.85 -7.56
CA TRP A 270 13.68 35.41 -8.70
C TRP A 270 13.33 36.87 -8.97
N SER A 271 12.04 37.22 -8.95
CA SER A 271 11.60 38.60 -9.11
C SER A 271 12.16 39.50 -8.00
N LYS A 272 12.07 39.07 -6.74
CA LYS A 272 12.49 39.87 -5.58
C LYS A 272 14.00 40.06 -5.51
N ILE A 273 14.80 39.04 -5.82
CA ILE A 273 16.26 39.16 -5.79
C ILE A 273 16.79 40.05 -6.92
N THR A 274 16.13 40.03 -8.09
CA THR A 274 16.47 40.91 -9.21
C THR A 274 16.12 42.36 -8.91
N GLU A 275 14.93 42.60 -8.34
CA GLU A 275 14.48 43.94 -7.93
C GLU A 275 15.40 44.55 -6.86
N LYS A 276 15.88 43.73 -5.91
CA LYS A 276 16.72 44.18 -4.78
C LYS A 276 18.23 44.05 -5.02
N ALA A 277 18.66 43.75 -6.25
CA ALA A 277 20.06 43.49 -6.54
C ALA A 277 20.97 44.66 -6.15
N GLU A 278 20.57 45.90 -6.45
CA GLU A 278 21.32 47.11 -6.06
C GLU A 278 21.37 47.32 -4.54
N GLU A 279 20.28 47.01 -3.83
CA GLU A 279 20.20 47.16 -2.38
C GLU A 279 21.07 46.13 -1.63
N LEU A 280 21.17 44.92 -2.17
CA LEU A 280 21.96 43.82 -1.61
C LEU A 280 23.43 43.84 -2.03
N ASN A 281 23.78 44.66 -3.02
CA ASN A 281 25.13 44.78 -3.53
C ASN A 281 26.13 45.12 -2.41
N GLY A 282 27.14 44.27 -2.24
CA GLY A 282 28.18 44.42 -1.21
C GLY A 282 27.74 44.04 0.22
N LYS A 283 26.46 43.71 0.45
CA LYS A 283 25.95 43.27 1.76
C LYS A 283 26.05 41.75 1.97
N LEU A 284 26.30 40.98 0.91
CA LEU A 284 26.35 39.51 0.96
C LEU A 284 27.78 38.93 1.11
N GLY A 285 28.79 39.76 1.41
CA GLY A 285 30.18 39.32 1.50
C GLY A 285 30.46 38.24 2.57
N GLY A 286 29.58 38.11 3.58
CA GLY A 286 29.65 37.07 4.61
C GLY A 286 28.95 35.76 4.25
N MET A 287 28.11 35.74 3.20
CA MET A 287 27.31 34.58 2.80
C MET A 287 28.00 33.83 1.66
N LYS A 288 28.28 32.53 1.84
CA LYS A 288 28.74 31.68 0.73
C LYS A 288 27.56 31.02 0.03
N TYR A 289 27.66 30.78 -1.29
CA TYR A 289 26.64 30.01 -2.00
C TYR A 289 27.19 28.95 -2.96
N CYS A 290 26.33 28.00 -3.31
CA CYS A 290 26.55 27.08 -4.42
C CYS A 290 25.22 26.72 -5.08
N ILE A 291 25.24 26.42 -6.38
CA ILE A 291 24.04 26.17 -7.18
C ILE A 291 24.17 24.83 -7.91
N PHE A 292 23.08 24.08 -7.89
CA PHE A 292 22.87 22.92 -8.75
C PHE A 292 21.63 23.15 -9.64
N GLY A 293 21.85 23.26 -10.94
CA GLY A 293 20.82 23.50 -11.94
C GLY A 293 20.37 22.20 -12.62
N LEU A 294 19.06 21.99 -12.74
CA LEU A 294 18.48 20.89 -13.47
C LEU A 294 17.83 21.41 -14.76
N GLY A 295 18.02 20.68 -15.85
CA GLY A 295 17.38 20.99 -17.12
C GLY A 295 17.49 19.82 -18.10
N ASP A 296 16.89 19.99 -19.27
CA ASP A 296 16.95 19.04 -20.37
C ASP A 296 17.64 19.72 -21.55
N SER A 297 18.84 19.25 -21.91
CA SER A 297 19.61 19.83 -23.00
C SER A 297 18.99 19.57 -24.37
N HIS A 298 18.02 18.66 -24.50
CA HIS A 298 17.39 18.33 -25.78
C HIS A 298 15.93 18.83 -25.88
N TYR A 299 15.42 19.49 -24.84
CA TYR A 299 14.04 19.98 -24.79
C TYR A 299 13.65 20.86 -25.98
N TRP A 300 14.58 21.68 -26.49
CA TRP A 300 14.40 22.55 -27.66
C TRP A 300 15.01 21.99 -28.95
N GLY A 301 15.19 20.67 -29.03
CA GLY A 301 15.84 19.99 -30.15
C GLY A 301 17.35 19.84 -29.94
N LYS A 302 17.88 18.67 -30.28
CA LYS A 302 19.29 18.34 -30.09
C LYS A 302 20.20 19.25 -30.93
N GLY A 303 21.09 19.97 -30.25
CA GLY A 303 22.14 20.77 -30.89
C GLY A 303 21.68 22.13 -31.43
N THR A 304 20.46 22.56 -31.13
CA THR A 304 19.96 23.91 -31.48
C THR A 304 20.60 24.98 -30.59
N GLU A 305 20.62 26.24 -31.04
CA GLU A 305 21.04 27.35 -30.17
C GLU A 305 20.13 27.50 -28.94
N ASP A 306 18.81 27.34 -29.13
CA ASP A 306 17.82 27.40 -28.05
C ASP A 306 18.07 26.34 -26.97
N SER A 307 18.52 25.14 -27.36
CA SER A 307 18.90 24.06 -26.43
C SER A 307 20.09 24.46 -25.57
N LYS A 308 21.13 25.08 -26.15
CA LYS A 308 22.33 25.53 -25.43
C LYS A 308 22.04 26.70 -24.50
N VAL A 309 21.22 27.64 -24.96
CA VAL A 309 20.88 28.86 -24.21
C VAL A 309 19.96 28.54 -23.04
N ASN A 310 18.93 27.73 -23.23
CA ASN A 310 17.90 27.53 -22.22
C ASN A 310 18.19 26.37 -21.24
N PHE A 311 19.15 25.50 -21.54
CA PHE A 311 19.58 24.44 -20.61
C PHE A 311 20.09 25.02 -19.29
N ALA A 312 19.46 24.61 -18.18
CA ALA A 312 19.77 25.05 -16.81
C ALA A 312 19.83 26.58 -16.65
N LYS A 313 19.12 27.32 -17.52
CA LYS A 313 19.21 28.79 -17.61
C LYS A 313 18.91 29.51 -16.27
N PRO A 314 17.85 29.15 -15.51
CA PRO A 314 17.59 29.77 -14.21
C PRO A 314 18.75 29.65 -13.21
N ALA A 315 19.49 28.54 -13.25
CA ALA A 315 20.65 28.35 -12.39
C ALA A 315 21.82 29.26 -12.82
N LYS A 316 22.05 29.41 -14.13
CA LYS A 316 23.05 30.32 -14.70
C LYS A 316 22.70 31.78 -14.40
N ASP A 317 21.44 32.17 -14.62
CA ASP A 317 20.94 33.52 -14.39
C ASP A 317 21.07 33.92 -12.90
N LEU A 318 20.74 33.01 -11.97
CA LEU A 318 20.94 33.28 -10.54
C LEU A 318 22.41 33.38 -10.16
N ASP A 319 23.26 32.52 -10.71
CA ASP A 319 24.70 32.55 -10.47
C ASP A 319 25.31 33.90 -10.86
N GLU A 320 24.94 34.42 -12.03
CA GLU A 320 25.37 35.75 -12.50
C GLU A 320 24.89 36.89 -11.59
N VAL A 321 23.64 36.83 -11.11
CA VAL A 321 23.09 37.86 -10.21
C VAL A 321 23.80 37.83 -8.86
N LEU A 322 23.97 36.66 -8.25
CA LEU A 322 24.66 36.51 -6.96
C LEU A 322 26.13 36.96 -7.03
N GLU A 323 26.81 36.67 -8.14
CA GLU A 323 28.18 37.14 -8.39
C GLU A 323 28.23 38.66 -8.53
N LYS A 324 27.31 39.28 -9.28
CA LYS A 324 27.23 40.74 -9.45
C LYS A 324 26.98 41.50 -8.14
N ILE A 325 26.20 40.93 -7.22
CA ILE A 325 25.90 41.56 -5.92
C ILE A 325 26.96 41.27 -4.84
N GLY A 326 28.04 40.58 -5.19
CA GLY A 326 29.22 40.40 -4.34
C GLY A 326 29.15 39.21 -3.37
N ALA A 327 28.32 38.19 -3.65
CA ALA A 327 28.29 36.96 -2.86
C ALA A 327 29.45 36.02 -3.27
N PRO A 328 30.27 35.51 -2.34
CA PRO A 328 31.33 34.55 -2.68
C PRO A 328 30.81 33.14 -2.97
N ARG A 329 31.22 32.57 -4.11
CA ARG A 329 30.91 31.19 -4.51
C ARG A 329 31.74 30.17 -3.71
N LEU A 330 31.11 29.14 -3.14
CA LEU A 330 31.78 28.06 -2.39
C LEU A 330 32.44 27.01 -3.30
N MET A 331 31.78 26.67 -4.41
CA MET A 331 32.21 25.71 -5.42
C MET A 331 31.51 25.98 -6.76
N ALA A 332 32.03 25.43 -7.86
CA ALA A 332 31.45 25.61 -9.19
C ALA A 332 29.98 25.17 -9.24
N THR A 333 29.20 25.87 -10.07
CA THR A 333 27.81 25.52 -10.36
C THR A 333 27.76 24.17 -11.07
N GLY A 334 26.91 23.27 -10.56
CA GLY A 334 26.70 21.94 -11.14
C GLY A 334 25.46 21.91 -12.01
N PHE A 335 25.43 20.99 -12.97
CA PHE A 335 24.32 20.82 -13.88
C PHE A 335 23.90 19.35 -13.96
N GLY A 336 22.60 19.08 -13.83
CA GLY A 336 22.00 17.79 -14.10
C GLY A 336 21.22 17.83 -15.41
N ASP A 337 21.59 16.98 -16.35
CA ASP A 337 20.92 16.87 -17.65
C ASP A 337 20.00 15.65 -17.70
N ASP A 338 18.72 15.86 -18.00
CA ASP A 338 17.74 14.77 -18.15
C ASP A 338 18.08 13.80 -19.30
N GLN A 339 19.01 14.16 -20.17
CA GLN A 339 19.46 13.36 -21.30
C GLN A 339 20.61 12.40 -20.97
N ASP A 340 21.23 12.54 -19.79
CA ASP A 340 22.26 11.62 -19.32
C ASP A 340 21.69 10.23 -19.04
N ILE A 341 22.57 9.22 -18.98
CA ILE A 341 22.21 7.81 -18.73
C ILE A 341 21.35 7.68 -17.47
N ASP A 342 21.74 8.38 -16.40
CA ASP A 342 21.01 8.44 -15.11
C ASP A 342 20.26 9.77 -14.91
N GLN A 343 19.94 10.49 -15.99
CA GLN A 343 19.37 11.85 -15.97
C GLN A 343 20.22 12.79 -15.08
N TYR A 344 19.59 13.78 -14.45
CA TYR A 344 20.20 14.72 -13.51
C TYR A 344 21.04 14.07 -12.40
N SER A 345 20.83 12.78 -12.10
CA SER A 345 21.57 12.08 -11.05
C SER A 345 23.05 11.94 -11.36
N THR A 346 23.43 11.90 -12.64
CA THR A 346 24.83 11.82 -13.08
C THR A 346 25.60 13.05 -12.60
N GLY A 347 25.19 14.24 -13.07
CA GLY A 347 25.79 15.51 -12.66
C GLY A 347 25.57 15.82 -11.17
N PHE A 348 24.44 15.41 -10.60
CA PHE A 348 24.19 15.60 -9.17
C PHE A 348 25.12 14.73 -8.31
N GLY A 349 25.42 13.50 -8.75
CA GLY A 349 26.33 12.58 -8.08
C GLY A 349 27.72 13.17 -7.92
N GLU A 350 28.31 13.63 -9.02
CA GLU A 350 29.64 14.23 -9.01
C GLU A 350 29.67 15.55 -8.21
N TRP A 351 28.65 16.39 -8.40
CA TRP A 351 28.59 17.68 -7.75
C TRP A 351 28.36 17.59 -6.23
N LYS A 352 27.45 16.72 -5.77
CA LYS A 352 27.13 16.59 -4.35
C LYS A 352 28.31 16.02 -3.55
N ASP A 353 29.15 15.18 -4.15
CA ASP A 353 30.31 14.59 -3.47
C ASP A 353 31.35 15.67 -3.14
N VAL A 354 31.57 16.61 -4.07
CA VAL A 354 32.42 17.80 -3.84
C VAL A 354 31.80 18.72 -2.77
N LEU A 355 30.48 18.91 -2.79
CA LEU A 355 29.77 19.66 -1.76
C LEU A 355 29.96 19.03 -0.38
N TYR A 356 29.72 17.72 -0.25
CA TYR A 356 29.81 17.02 1.03
C TYR A 356 31.21 17.05 1.62
N SER A 357 32.24 16.90 0.78
CA SER A 357 33.62 17.07 1.20
C SER A 357 33.90 18.48 1.74
N LYS A 358 33.39 19.53 1.08
CA LYS A 358 33.54 20.93 1.53
C LYS A 358 32.77 21.24 2.81
N LEU A 359 31.65 20.56 3.06
CA LEU A 359 30.87 20.69 4.28
C LEU A 359 31.40 19.81 5.43
N GLY A 360 32.35 18.90 5.15
CA GLY A 360 32.87 17.96 6.13
C GLY A 360 31.84 16.93 6.59
N VAL A 361 30.89 16.58 5.71
CA VAL A 361 29.79 15.64 5.96
C VAL A 361 29.95 14.35 5.14
N ASP A 362 31.14 14.13 4.60
CA ASP A 362 31.52 12.96 3.79
C ASP A 362 31.68 11.67 4.62
N LYS A 363 31.92 11.79 5.93
CA LYS A 363 32.01 10.67 6.87
C LYS A 363 30.82 10.65 7.83
N ALA A 364 30.01 9.59 7.76
CA ALA A 364 28.90 9.39 8.69
C ALA A 364 29.44 9.20 10.11
N VAL A 365 29.19 10.17 10.99
CA VAL A 365 29.38 10.00 12.44
C VAL A 365 28.07 9.41 12.95
N GLY A 366 28.08 8.12 13.27
CA GLY A 366 26.92 7.46 13.86
C GLY A 366 26.57 8.09 15.21
N GLY A 367 25.39 8.70 15.33
CA GLY A 367 24.81 9.09 16.60
C GLY A 367 23.85 10.28 16.50
N GLY A 368 22.55 10.04 16.70
CA GLY A 368 21.52 11.07 16.87
C GLY A 368 20.24 10.72 16.12
N GLY A 369 19.16 10.45 16.85
CA GLY A 369 17.89 9.93 16.34
C GLY A 369 17.13 10.85 15.39
N ASP A 370 16.23 10.22 14.63
CA ASP A 370 15.26 10.78 13.69
C ASP A 370 15.82 11.36 12.36
N ASP A 371 16.43 10.53 11.50
CA ASP A 371 16.38 10.73 10.04
C ASP A 371 16.74 9.45 9.26
N ASP A 372 16.03 9.20 8.15
CA ASP A 372 15.86 7.93 7.42
C ASP A 372 17.09 7.48 6.57
N GLY A 373 18.31 7.85 6.94
CA GLY A 373 19.54 7.45 6.22
C GLY A 373 19.57 7.78 4.71
N PRO A 374 20.66 7.47 3.97
CA PRO A 374 20.65 7.61 2.51
C PRO A 374 19.54 6.73 1.88
N VAL A 375 18.82 7.25 0.87
CA VAL A 375 17.81 6.45 0.14
C VAL A 375 18.50 5.27 -0.51
N LYS A 376 18.29 4.08 0.06
CA LYS A 376 18.79 2.82 -0.48
C LYS A 376 18.03 2.46 -1.75
N ASN A 377 18.73 1.88 -2.73
CA ASN A 377 18.08 1.29 -3.91
C ASN A 377 17.14 0.16 -3.45
N ASP A 378 16.01 -0.03 -4.15
CA ASP A 378 15.04 -1.10 -3.90
C ASP A 378 15.72 -2.49 -3.81
N GLU A 379 16.77 -2.79 -4.59
CA GLU A 379 17.52 -4.07 -4.49
C GLU A 379 18.26 -4.23 -3.16
N VAL A 380 18.87 -3.16 -2.65
CA VAL A 380 19.56 -3.15 -1.35
C VAL A 380 18.54 -3.33 -0.22
N ILE A 381 17.41 -2.61 -0.30
CA ILE A 381 16.33 -2.73 0.69
C ILE A 381 15.80 -4.18 0.75
N LYS A 382 15.59 -4.84 -0.40
CA LYS A 382 15.14 -6.24 -0.41
C LYS A 382 16.12 -7.16 0.30
N THR A 383 17.41 -6.96 0.08
CA THR A 383 18.48 -7.79 0.68
C THR A 383 18.57 -7.61 2.20
N GLU A 384 18.49 -6.38 2.69
CA GLU A 384 18.68 -6.07 4.12
C GLU A 384 17.46 -6.35 5.00
N THR A 385 16.28 -6.55 4.40
CA THR A 385 15.01 -6.66 5.14
C THR A 385 14.66 -8.09 5.55
N ASN A 386 15.60 -9.04 5.42
CA ASN A 386 15.47 -10.41 5.91
C ASN A 386 14.14 -11.09 5.50
N GLN A 387 13.98 -11.30 4.19
CA GLN A 387 12.76 -11.86 3.58
C GLN A 387 11.51 -11.01 3.86
N LEU A 388 11.63 -9.69 3.61
CA LEU A 388 10.56 -8.68 3.67
C LEU A 388 10.06 -8.28 5.07
N ARG A 389 10.76 -8.67 6.14
CA ARG A 389 10.41 -8.28 7.52
C ARG A 389 10.83 -6.84 7.83
N GLY A 390 12.14 -6.59 7.75
CA GLY A 390 12.75 -5.30 8.05
C GLY A 390 12.27 -4.69 9.37
N SER A 391 12.13 -3.36 9.39
CA SER A 391 11.54 -2.60 10.49
C SER A 391 10.02 -2.52 10.43
N LEU A 392 9.37 -3.08 9.40
CA LEU A 392 7.98 -2.79 9.06
C LEU A 392 7.00 -3.08 10.20
N LYS A 393 7.21 -4.14 10.99
CA LYS A 393 6.35 -4.45 12.15
C LYS A 393 6.38 -3.31 13.17
N ALA A 394 7.58 -2.91 13.59
CA ALA A 394 7.79 -1.83 14.55
C ALA A 394 7.29 -0.49 14.00
N SER A 395 7.58 -0.20 12.72
CA SER A 395 7.12 1.01 12.05
C SER A 395 5.60 1.12 11.97
N LEU A 396 4.88 0.00 11.87
CA LEU A 396 3.41 -0.01 11.89
C LEU A 396 2.83 0.09 13.31
N ASP A 397 3.57 -0.36 14.33
CA ASP A 397 3.17 -0.25 15.74
C ASP A 397 3.39 1.17 16.28
N ASP A 398 4.39 1.88 15.77
CA ASP A 398 4.59 3.30 16.07
C ASP A 398 3.54 4.17 15.35
N VAL A 399 2.55 4.67 16.08
CA VAL A 399 1.48 5.53 15.53
C VAL A 399 1.70 7.02 15.81
N THR A 400 2.93 7.44 16.16
CA THR A 400 3.25 8.86 16.39
C THR A 400 3.10 9.73 15.15
N THR A 401 3.28 9.15 13.95
CA THR A 401 3.04 9.79 12.65
C THR A 401 2.14 8.93 11.76
N GLY A 402 1.47 9.56 10.80
CA GLY A 402 0.62 8.86 9.82
C GLY A 402 1.39 8.07 8.76
N GLN A 403 2.70 8.29 8.64
CA GLN A 403 3.58 7.66 7.64
C GLN A 403 4.46 6.55 8.23
N VAL A 404 5.04 5.71 7.37
CA VAL A 404 6.14 4.80 7.69
C VAL A 404 7.44 5.30 7.02
N PRO A 405 8.61 4.89 7.55
CA PRO A 405 9.91 5.13 6.93
C PRO A 405 9.96 4.76 5.45
N PHE A 406 10.81 5.45 4.67
CA PHE A 406 10.91 5.26 3.23
C PHE A 406 11.13 3.79 2.83
N GLN A 407 12.03 3.07 3.51
CA GLN A 407 12.30 1.65 3.23
C GLN A 407 11.05 0.79 3.44
N ASP A 408 10.27 1.10 4.47
CA ASP A 408 9.04 0.38 4.82
C ASP A 408 7.91 0.71 3.84
N THR A 409 7.92 1.90 3.21
CA THR A 409 7.03 2.17 2.06
C THR A 409 7.31 1.22 0.88
N LYS A 410 8.53 0.67 0.76
CA LYS A 410 8.86 -0.35 -0.26
C LYS A 410 8.43 -1.74 0.21
N MET A 411 8.69 -2.09 1.46
CA MET A 411 8.41 -3.41 2.02
C MET A 411 6.92 -3.69 2.16
N ILE A 412 6.14 -2.71 2.59
CA ILE A 412 4.70 -2.87 2.74
C ILE A 412 3.99 -3.20 1.42
N LYS A 413 4.62 -2.88 0.27
CA LYS A 413 4.11 -3.27 -1.05
C LYS A 413 4.13 -4.78 -1.26
N PHE A 414 5.07 -5.54 -0.71
CA PHE A 414 5.03 -7.00 -0.86
C PHE A 414 3.88 -7.64 -0.07
N HIS A 415 3.37 -6.92 0.93
CA HIS A 415 2.22 -7.25 1.76
C HIS A 415 0.92 -6.57 1.26
N GLY A 416 0.90 -6.21 -0.03
CA GLY A 416 -0.30 -5.74 -0.69
C GLY A 416 -0.77 -4.34 -0.34
N SER A 417 0.04 -3.51 0.34
CA SER A 417 -0.35 -2.16 0.72
C SER A 417 0.59 -1.07 0.17
N TYR A 418 0.06 0.14 0.00
CA TYR A 418 0.82 1.35 -0.34
C TYR A 418 0.46 2.46 0.62
N GLN A 419 1.46 3.13 1.18
CA GLN A 419 1.26 4.46 1.72
C GLN A 419 0.86 5.43 0.60
N GLN A 420 -0.13 6.25 0.89
CA GLN A 420 -0.67 7.31 0.07
C GLN A 420 -0.91 8.53 0.96
N ASP A 421 -1.21 9.66 0.34
CA ASP A 421 -1.79 10.81 1.01
C ASP A 421 -2.90 11.40 0.16
N ASP A 422 -3.82 12.12 0.80
CA ASP A 422 -4.81 12.92 0.08
C ASP A 422 -4.16 14.17 -0.50
N ARG A 423 -3.98 14.16 -1.83
CA ARG A 423 -3.37 15.28 -2.55
C ARG A 423 -4.28 16.50 -2.69
N ASP A 424 -5.59 16.35 -2.51
CA ASP A 424 -6.50 17.49 -2.53
C ASP A 424 -6.34 18.32 -1.24
N MET A 425 -6.02 17.67 -0.11
CA MET A 425 -5.82 18.34 1.19
C MET A 425 -4.38 18.83 1.42
N ARG A 426 -3.45 18.52 0.52
CA ARG A 426 -2.01 18.71 0.77
C ARG A 426 -1.64 20.18 0.98
N GLU A 427 -2.15 21.07 0.13
CA GLU A 427 -1.82 22.51 0.21
C GLU A 427 -2.33 23.15 1.50
N GLU A 428 -3.57 22.84 1.89
CA GLU A 428 -4.18 23.34 3.13
C GLU A 428 -3.42 22.84 4.37
N ARG A 429 -3.11 21.54 4.42
CA ARG A 429 -2.39 20.94 5.55
C ARG A 429 -0.96 21.47 5.70
N GLN A 430 -0.28 21.73 4.57
CA GLN A 430 1.02 22.38 4.57
C GLN A 430 0.97 23.80 5.13
N LYS A 431 -0.07 24.59 4.79
CA LYS A 431 -0.28 25.93 5.38
C LYS A 431 -0.50 25.88 6.89
N LEU A 432 -1.12 24.82 7.39
CA LEU A 432 -1.36 24.59 8.82
C LEU A 432 -0.15 24.00 9.55
N GLY A 433 0.95 23.68 8.86
CA GLY A 433 2.14 23.07 9.46
C GLY A 433 1.91 21.66 9.99
N VAL A 434 0.86 20.97 9.54
CA VAL A 434 0.55 19.59 9.93
C VAL A 434 1.00 18.61 8.83
N GLU A 435 1.25 17.35 9.21
CA GLU A 435 1.61 16.30 8.26
C GLU A 435 0.56 16.15 7.15
N ASN A 436 0.94 15.64 5.98
CA ASN A 436 -0.03 15.30 4.94
C ASN A 436 -1.09 14.32 5.48
N ALA A 437 -2.26 14.27 4.84
CA ALA A 437 -3.32 13.33 5.22
C ALA A 437 -2.94 11.91 4.76
N PHE A 438 -1.98 11.30 5.45
CA PHE A 438 -1.47 9.97 5.12
C PHE A 438 -2.52 8.90 5.38
N SER A 439 -2.57 7.95 4.44
CA SER A 439 -3.38 6.75 4.55
C SER A 439 -2.71 5.62 3.76
N PHE A 440 -3.30 4.44 3.81
CA PHE A 440 -2.83 3.26 3.13
C PHE A 440 -3.93 2.76 2.20
N MET A 441 -3.53 2.40 0.99
CA MET A 441 -4.34 1.57 0.13
C MET A 441 -3.94 0.12 0.30
N ILE A 442 -4.92 -0.74 0.59
CA ILE A 442 -4.75 -2.18 0.68
C ILE A 442 -5.36 -2.81 -0.56
N ARG A 443 -4.63 -3.72 -1.19
CA ARG A 443 -5.09 -4.50 -2.34
C ARG A 443 -5.18 -5.97 -1.96
N VAL A 444 -6.33 -6.57 -2.27
CA VAL A 444 -6.59 -7.99 -2.03
C VAL A 444 -5.95 -8.84 -3.14
N ARG A 445 -5.56 -10.06 -2.83
CA ARG A 445 -5.18 -11.10 -3.78
C ARG A 445 -6.41 -11.97 -4.03
N LEU A 446 -6.81 -12.10 -5.30
CA LEU A 446 -8.04 -12.79 -5.67
C LEU A 446 -7.93 -13.38 -7.08
N PRO A 447 -7.28 -14.55 -7.22
CA PRO A 447 -7.04 -15.14 -8.54
C PRO A 447 -8.35 -15.38 -9.29
N GLY A 448 -8.37 -15.10 -10.59
CA GLY A 448 -9.56 -15.24 -11.43
C GLY A 448 -10.71 -14.28 -11.11
N GLY A 449 -10.58 -13.42 -10.09
CA GLY A 449 -11.58 -12.45 -9.69
C GLY A 449 -12.77 -12.99 -8.94
N TYR A 450 -12.70 -14.20 -8.41
CA TYR A 450 -13.85 -14.88 -7.82
C TYR A 450 -13.97 -14.59 -6.32
N CYS A 451 -15.14 -14.18 -5.84
CA CYS A 451 -15.46 -14.16 -4.41
C CYS A 451 -16.87 -14.67 -4.13
N THR A 452 -17.06 -15.29 -2.97
CA THR A 452 -18.41 -15.68 -2.51
C THR A 452 -19.21 -14.45 -2.06
N ALA A 453 -20.51 -14.63 -1.90
CA ALA A 453 -21.37 -13.59 -1.34
C ALA A 453 -20.96 -13.19 0.09
N GLU A 454 -20.53 -14.14 0.92
CA GLU A 454 -20.02 -13.88 2.27
C GLU A 454 -18.73 -13.05 2.26
N GLN A 455 -17.81 -13.35 1.34
CA GLN A 455 -16.59 -12.58 1.16
C GLN A 455 -16.90 -11.14 0.72
N TRP A 456 -17.90 -10.96 -0.16
CA TRP A 456 -18.39 -9.63 -0.53
C TRP A 456 -18.89 -8.84 0.67
N LEU A 457 -19.75 -9.44 1.49
CA LEU A 457 -20.29 -8.80 2.69
C LEU A 457 -19.19 -8.45 3.69
N ALA A 458 -18.25 -9.37 3.93
CA ALA A 458 -17.14 -9.14 4.85
C ALA A 458 -16.30 -7.94 4.41
N MET A 459 -16.01 -7.82 3.12
CA MET A 459 -15.23 -6.73 2.58
C MET A 459 -15.99 -5.40 2.50
N ASP A 460 -17.31 -5.43 2.30
CA ASP A 460 -18.17 -4.25 2.44
C ASP A 460 -18.14 -3.73 3.89
N ASP A 461 -18.18 -4.63 4.87
CA ASP A 461 -18.03 -4.29 6.30
C ASP A 461 -16.63 -3.72 6.58
N ILE A 462 -15.57 -4.36 6.04
CA ILE A 462 -14.18 -3.91 6.21
C ILE A 462 -13.97 -2.51 5.61
N CYS A 463 -14.48 -2.24 4.40
CA CYS A 463 -14.31 -0.92 3.80
C CYS A 463 -15.09 0.17 4.54
N GLY A 464 -16.24 -0.17 5.12
CA GLY A 464 -17.02 0.74 5.96
C GLY A 464 -16.36 1.01 7.31
N LYS A 465 -15.69 0.01 7.89
CA LYS A 465 -15.09 0.09 9.23
C LYS A 465 -13.70 0.73 9.25
N PHE A 466 -12.83 0.35 8.30
CA PHE A 466 -11.41 0.70 8.36
C PHE A 466 -10.94 1.64 7.26
N ALA A 467 -11.75 1.84 6.21
CA ALA A 467 -11.37 2.58 5.02
C ALA A 467 -12.36 3.73 4.76
N ASN A 468 -12.33 4.32 3.57
CA ASN A 468 -13.20 5.44 3.20
C ASN A 468 -14.64 5.04 2.81
N GLY A 469 -15.11 3.85 3.16
CA GLY A 469 -16.46 3.38 2.85
C GLY A 469 -16.71 3.02 1.37
N THR A 470 -15.66 2.88 0.56
CA THR A 470 -15.76 2.47 -0.85
C THR A 470 -14.83 1.30 -1.19
N LEU A 471 -15.21 0.52 -2.19
CA LEU A 471 -14.36 -0.49 -2.82
C LEU A 471 -14.03 -0.08 -4.25
N LYS A 472 -12.78 -0.29 -4.68
CA LYS A 472 -12.35 -0.08 -6.06
C LYS A 472 -12.01 -1.39 -6.75
N ILE A 473 -12.84 -1.81 -7.69
CA ILE A 473 -12.55 -2.94 -8.59
C ILE A 473 -11.46 -2.51 -9.57
N THR A 474 -10.44 -3.34 -9.72
CA THR A 474 -9.24 -3.01 -10.50
C THR A 474 -9.24 -3.64 -11.88
N THR A 475 -8.34 -3.16 -12.73
CA THR A 475 -8.00 -3.74 -14.04
C THR A 475 -7.34 -5.12 -13.97
N ARG A 476 -7.32 -5.75 -12.78
CA ARG A 476 -6.71 -7.04 -12.48
C ARG A 476 -7.59 -7.92 -11.59
N GLN A 477 -8.92 -7.76 -11.70
CA GLN A 477 -9.90 -8.63 -11.03
C GLN A 477 -9.72 -8.72 -9.51
N THR A 478 -9.50 -7.60 -8.85
CA THR A 478 -9.39 -7.53 -7.39
C THR A 478 -9.81 -6.17 -6.87
N TRP A 479 -9.90 -5.99 -5.55
CA TRP A 479 -10.32 -4.78 -4.88
C TRP A 479 -9.15 -3.99 -4.31
N GLN A 480 -9.36 -2.68 -4.23
CA GLN A 480 -8.55 -1.79 -3.41
C GLN A 480 -9.45 -1.11 -2.39
N LEU A 481 -8.98 -1.09 -1.15
CA LEU A 481 -9.50 -0.27 -0.06
C LEU A 481 -8.61 0.95 0.04
N HIS A 482 -9.18 2.15 0.04
CA HIS A 482 -8.43 3.40 0.15
C HIS A 482 -8.79 4.11 1.45
N GLY A 483 -7.86 4.90 1.99
CA GLY A 483 -8.11 5.68 3.19
C GLY A 483 -7.94 4.91 4.50
N VAL A 484 -7.25 3.77 4.50
CA VAL A 484 -6.95 3.04 5.75
C VAL A 484 -5.86 3.80 6.49
N VAL A 485 -6.16 4.34 7.67
CA VAL A 485 -5.14 5.04 8.47
C VAL A 485 -4.14 4.05 9.09
N LYS A 486 -2.92 4.51 9.40
CA LYS A 486 -1.81 3.65 9.84
C LYS A 486 -2.19 2.67 10.96
N ARG A 487 -2.84 3.15 12.02
CA ARG A 487 -3.32 2.35 13.16
C ARG A 487 -4.25 1.19 12.78
N ASP A 488 -4.97 1.34 11.67
CA ASP A 488 -6.00 0.40 11.22
C ASP A 488 -5.47 -0.58 10.17
N VAL A 489 -4.22 -0.43 9.69
CA VAL A 489 -3.62 -1.31 8.68
C VAL A 489 -3.60 -2.76 9.15
N LYS A 490 -3.05 -3.03 10.34
CA LYS A 490 -2.98 -4.40 10.87
C LYS A 490 -4.38 -4.98 11.12
N GLY A 491 -5.31 -4.17 11.66
CA GLY A 491 -6.70 -4.57 11.87
C GLY A 491 -7.42 -4.94 10.58
N SER A 492 -7.19 -4.16 9.52
CA SER A 492 -7.73 -4.41 8.18
C SER A 492 -7.19 -5.72 7.58
N MET A 493 -5.87 -5.95 7.65
CA MET A 493 -5.25 -7.18 7.14
C MET A 493 -5.78 -8.43 7.87
N ARG A 494 -5.95 -8.36 9.20
CA ARG A 494 -6.56 -9.45 9.98
C ARG A 494 -8.02 -9.70 9.60
N ALA A 495 -8.79 -8.64 9.38
CA ALA A 495 -10.19 -8.77 8.98
C ALA A 495 -10.33 -9.40 7.58
N ILE A 496 -9.47 -9.00 6.62
CA ILE A 496 -9.40 -9.62 5.29
C ILE A 496 -9.03 -11.11 5.42
N ASN A 497 -8.04 -11.44 6.25
CA ASN A 497 -7.64 -12.82 6.53
C ASN A 497 -8.77 -13.66 7.14
N LYS A 498 -9.50 -13.10 8.11
CA LYS A 498 -10.69 -13.74 8.70
C LYS A 498 -11.79 -14.02 7.68
N ALA A 499 -11.84 -13.26 6.59
CA ALA A 499 -12.76 -13.47 5.47
C ALA A 499 -12.21 -14.48 4.42
N CYS A 500 -11.19 -15.27 4.76
CA CYS A 500 -10.53 -16.23 3.87
C CYS A 500 -9.95 -15.58 2.60
N MET A 501 -9.43 -14.36 2.72
CA MET A 501 -8.71 -13.63 1.68
C MET A 501 -7.38 -13.11 2.24
N ASP A 502 -6.44 -12.75 1.39
CA ASP A 502 -5.19 -12.11 1.84
C ASP A 502 -4.72 -11.04 0.85
N THR A 503 -3.57 -10.44 1.15
CA THR A 503 -2.97 -9.35 0.37
C THR A 503 -1.54 -9.68 -0.05
N ILE A 504 -1.08 -10.91 0.19
CA ILE A 504 0.27 -11.38 -0.11
C ILE A 504 0.53 -11.19 -1.60
N ALA A 505 1.67 -10.61 -1.97
CA ALA A 505 2.07 -10.44 -3.37
C ALA A 505 1.07 -9.67 -4.27
N ALA A 506 0.04 -9.01 -3.70
CA ALA A 506 -0.87 -8.17 -4.48
C ALA A 506 -0.13 -6.95 -5.08
N CYS A 507 0.96 -6.55 -4.42
CA CYS A 507 1.86 -5.46 -4.78
C CYS A 507 3.34 -5.94 -4.76
N GLY A 508 4.35 -5.06 -4.80
CA GLY A 508 5.78 -5.48 -4.74
C GLY A 508 6.40 -6.00 -6.06
N ASP A 509 7.66 -6.44 -5.97
CA ASP A 509 8.44 -7.03 -7.08
C ASP A 509 8.36 -8.56 -7.06
N VAL A 510 7.15 -9.04 -7.31
CA VAL A 510 6.72 -10.43 -7.17
C VAL A 510 5.61 -10.70 -8.19
N CYS A 511 5.24 -11.97 -8.38
CA CYS A 511 4.07 -12.33 -9.17
C CYS A 511 2.79 -11.74 -8.56
N ARG A 512 2.05 -10.98 -9.36
CA ARG A 512 0.78 -10.34 -8.97
C ARG A 512 -0.39 -11.31 -9.16
N ASN A 513 -1.58 -10.84 -8.77
CA ASN A 513 -2.86 -11.53 -9.03
C ASN A 513 -2.93 -12.12 -10.45
N VAL A 514 -3.22 -13.42 -10.55
CA VAL A 514 -3.37 -14.14 -11.83
C VAL A 514 -4.79 -13.96 -12.34
N LEU A 515 -4.92 -13.49 -13.58
CA LEU A 515 -6.22 -13.20 -14.19
C LEU A 515 -6.79 -14.43 -14.89
N CYS A 516 -8.11 -14.50 -15.00
CA CYS A 516 -8.80 -15.49 -15.84
C CYS A 516 -10.07 -14.87 -16.43
N THR A 517 -10.39 -15.18 -17.68
CA THR A 517 -11.58 -14.70 -18.40
C THR A 517 -12.84 -14.80 -17.57
N SER A 518 -13.51 -13.67 -17.37
CA SER A 518 -14.64 -13.48 -16.47
C SER A 518 -16.02 -13.75 -17.09
N HIS A 519 -16.08 -13.86 -18.41
CA HIS A 519 -17.34 -14.05 -19.14
C HIS A 519 -17.88 -15.48 -18.97
N PRO A 520 -19.02 -15.70 -18.28
CA PRO A 520 -19.52 -17.04 -17.94
C PRO A 520 -19.90 -17.87 -19.17
N GLY A 521 -20.26 -17.22 -20.29
CA GLY A 521 -20.53 -17.89 -21.57
C GLY A 521 -19.31 -18.14 -22.45
N ALA A 522 -18.08 -17.92 -21.97
CA ALA A 522 -16.87 -18.17 -22.77
C ALA A 522 -16.64 -19.68 -23.03
N CYS A 523 -17.11 -20.54 -22.12
CA CYS A 523 -17.10 -21.99 -22.24
C CYS A 523 -18.17 -22.61 -21.32
N SER A 524 -18.31 -23.93 -21.33
CA SER A 524 -19.19 -24.61 -20.35
C SER A 524 -18.70 -24.37 -18.91
N LYS A 525 -19.62 -24.41 -17.94
CA LYS A 525 -19.29 -24.21 -16.52
C LYS A 525 -18.21 -25.17 -16.03
N LYS A 526 -18.36 -26.46 -16.36
CA LYS A 526 -17.38 -27.51 -16.02
C LYS A 526 -15.97 -27.15 -16.53
N LEU A 527 -15.88 -26.66 -17.76
CA LEU A 527 -14.62 -26.29 -18.37
C LEU A 527 -14.05 -25.00 -17.77
N MET A 528 -14.90 -24.05 -17.40
CA MET A 528 -14.49 -22.84 -16.67
C MET A 528 -13.89 -23.20 -15.31
N ASP A 529 -14.51 -24.13 -14.58
CA ASP A 529 -14.03 -24.61 -13.28
C ASP A 529 -12.69 -25.34 -13.43
N GLU A 530 -12.52 -26.16 -14.47
CA GLU A 530 -11.26 -26.80 -14.80
C GLU A 530 -10.15 -25.77 -15.09
N ILE A 531 -10.42 -24.77 -15.92
CA ILE A 531 -9.45 -23.71 -16.26
C ILE A 531 -9.14 -22.83 -15.03
N LEU A 532 -10.12 -22.54 -14.19
CA LEU A 532 -9.91 -21.83 -12.93
C LEU A 532 -9.03 -22.64 -11.98
N ASN A 533 -9.20 -23.96 -11.89
CA ASN A 533 -8.32 -24.81 -11.09
C ASN A 533 -6.87 -24.75 -11.59
N TRP A 534 -6.64 -24.78 -12.91
CA TRP A 534 -5.30 -24.55 -13.46
C TRP A 534 -4.76 -23.14 -13.18
N THR A 535 -5.64 -22.13 -13.24
CA THR A 535 -5.31 -20.74 -12.87
C THR A 535 -4.86 -20.65 -11.41
N PHE A 536 -5.54 -21.32 -10.48
CA PHE A 536 -5.18 -21.38 -9.07
C PHE A 536 -3.86 -22.11 -8.86
N GLN A 537 -3.62 -23.21 -9.57
CA GLN A 537 -2.33 -23.89 -9.51
C GLN A 537 -1.16 -23.02 -9.99
N VAL A 538 -1.31 -22.29 -11.11
CA VAL A 538 -0.30 -21.33 -11.57
C VAL A 538 -0.08 -20.23 -10.54
N HIS A 539 -1.19 -19.70 -10.00
CA HIS A 539 -1.17 -18.66 -8.98
C HIS A 539 -0.41 -19.11 -7.73
N ASP A 540 -0.82 -20.22 -7.12
CA ASP A 540 -0.30 -20.71 -5.84
C ASP A 540 1.15 -21.19 -5.96
N HIS A 541 1.51 -21.76 -7.10
CA HIS A 541 2.88 -22.17 -7.39
C HIS A 541 3.85 -20.97 -7.43
N CYS A 542 3.36 -19.81 -7.88
CA CYS A 542 4.15 -18.58 -7.97
C CYS A 542 4.06 -17.71 -6.69
N LEU A 543 3.39 -18.15 -5.62
CA LEU A 543 3.35 -17.38 -4.38
C LEU A 543 4.70 -17.38 -3.66
N PRO A 544 5.10 -16.26 -3.04
CA PRO A 544 6.21 -16.26 -2.10
C PRO A 544 5.89 -17.15 -0.90
N ARG A 545 6.90 -17.86 -0.39
CA ARG A 545 6.81 -18.80 0.72
C ARG A 545 7.31 -18.21 2.06
N THR A 546 7.60 -16.92 2.11
CA THR A 546 8.02 -16.22 3.32
C THR A 546 6.89 -16.17 4.36
N GLY A 547 7.26 -16.36 5.64
CA GLY A 547 6.35 -16.19 6.78
C GLY A 547 6.02 -14.73 7.13
N ALA A 548 6.72 -13.75 6.54
CA ALA A 548 6.71 -12.35 6.97
C ALA A 548 5.30 -11.75 7.10
N TYR A 549 4.38 -12.07 6.19
CA TYR A 549 3.00 -11.58 6.26
C TYR A 549 2.29 -11.98 7.56
N HIS A 550 2.37 -13.25 7.95
CA HIS A 550 1.70 -13.77 9.14
C HIS A 550 2.33 -13.16 10.41
N GLU A 551 3.66 -13.06 10.42
CA GLU A 551 4.44 -12.53 11.54
C GLU A 551 4.20 -11.03 11.80
N ILE A 552 4.03 -10.23 10.74
CA ILE A 552 3.83 -8.78 10.85
C ILE A 552 2.38 -8.44 11.19
N PHE A 553 1.41 -9.10 10.55
CA PHE A 553 0.01 -8.66 10.56
C PHE A 553 -0.91 -9.51 11.43
N LEU A 554 -0.63 -10.81 11.61
CA LEU A 554 -1.57 -11.75 12.20
C LEU A 554 -1.19 -12.24 13.61
N MET A 555 0.10 -12.41 13.90
CA MET A 555 0.58 -13.00 15.17
C MET A 555 0.73 -11.97 16.31
N HIS A 556 0.45 -12.40 17.55
CA HIS A 556 0.59 -11.60 18.79
C HIS A 556 1.27 -12.38 19.93
N GLY A 557 2.05 -11.71 20.78
CA GLY A 557 2.61 -12.32 22.01
C GLY A 557 3.54 -13.53 21.78
N ASP A 558 3.44 -14.53 22.66
CA ASP A 558 4.25 -15.77 22.66
C ASP A 558 3.94 -16.72 21.49
N GLU A 559 2.93 -16.44 20.66
CA GLU A 559 2.68 -17.13 19.37
C GLU A 559 3.84 -16.95 18.38
N MET A 560 4.78 -16.03 18.66
CA MET A 560 6.05 -15.88 17.93
C MET A 560 7.10 -16.94 18.33
N ALA A 561 7.00 -17.53 19.52
CA ALA A 561 8.00 -18.45 20.07
C ALA A 561 7.69 -19.92 19.74
N GLU A 562 6.41 -20.29 19.69
CA GLU A 562 6.00 -21.58 19.13
C GLU A 562 5.73 -21.39 17.63
N LYS A 563 6.56 -22.02 16.79
CA LYS A 563 6.40 -22.10 15.33
C LYS A 563 5.16 -22.95 14.99
N THR A 564 3.99 -22.56 15.47
CA THR A 564 2.77 -23.35 15.32
C THR A 564 2.17 -23.04 13.96
N GLN A 565 2.33 -24.01 13.08
CA GLN A 565 1.87 -24.02 11.70
C GLN A 565 0.35 -23.86 11.64
N VAL A 566 -0.11 -22.70 11.17
CA VAL A 566 -1.49 -22.51 10.71
C VAL A 566 -1.41 -22.13 9.23
N LEU A 567 -1.34 -23.17 8.39
CA LEU A 567 -1.25 -23.13 6.92
C LEU A 567 0.04 -22.56 6.28
N GLY A 568 0.90 -23.48 5.80
CA GLY A 568 1.43 -23.39 4.44
C GLY A 568 2.89 -22.96 4.21
N CYS A 569 3.59 -22.35 5.17
CA CYS A 569 4.99 -21.97 4.96
C CYS A 569 5.84 -22.21 6.20
N THR A 570 6.79 -23.14 6.11
CA THR A 570 7.94 -23.19 7.02
C THR A 570 8.66 -21.85 6.95
N PRO A 571 9.11 -21.25 8.06
CA PRO A 571 10.03 -20.13 7.99
C PRO A 571 11.25 -20.54 7.17
N VAL A 572 11.31 -20.09 5.92
CA VAL A 572 12.45 -20.31 5.04
C VAL A 572 13.46 -19.19 5.29
N GLU A 573 14.72 -19.55 5.46
CA GLU A 573 15.82 -18.57 5.54
C GLU A 573 15.96 -17.83 4.20
N GLU A 574 15.69 -18.52 3.09
CA GLU A 574 15.64 -17.94 1.75
C GLU A 574 14.44 -18.42 0.94
N GLU A 575 13.79 -17.49 0.24
CA GLU A 575 12.73 -17.80 -0.71
C GLU A 575 13.21 -18.67 -1.87
N PRO A 576 12.66 -19.90 -2.04
CA PRO A 576 13.22 -20.85 -3.00
C PRO A 576 13.05 -20.44 -4.46
N LEU A 577 11.95 -19.75 -4.80
CA LEU A 577 11.68 -19.29 -6.16
C LEU A 577 12.26 -17.89 -6.42
N TYR A 578 12.16 -17.02 -5.42
CA TYR A 578 12.42 -15.59 -5.55
C TYR A 578 13.84 -15.20 -5.16
N GLY A 579 14.51 -15.99 -4.30
CA GLY A 579 15.78 -15.65 -3.67
C GLY A 579 15.67 -14.42 -2.75
N LEU A 580 16.80 -14.00 -2.18
CA LEU A 580 16.89 -12.81 -1.31
C LEU A 580 16.38 -11.52 -1.95
N THR A 581 16.55 -11.37 -3.27
CA THR A 581 16.25 -10.12 -3.98
C THR A 581 14.93 -10.14 -4.73
N TYR A 582 14.13 -11.20 -4.65
CA TYR A 582 12.89 -11.34 -5.41
C TYR A 582 13.08 -11.04 -6.91
N LEU A 583 12.04 -10.59 -7.62
CA LEU A 583 12.16 -10.21 -9.03
C LEU A 583 12.75 -8.80 -9.19
N PRO A 584 13.31 -8.46 -10.36
CA PRO A 584 13.70 -7.08 -10.69
C PRO A 584 12.50 -6.13 -10.66
N ARG A 585 11.31 -6.63 -11.04
CA ARG A 585 10.07 -5.86 -11.06
C ARG A 585 8.83 -6.76 -11.02
N LYS A 586 7.66 -6.13 -10.83
CA LYS A 586 6.33 -6.78 -10.87
C LYS A 586 6.16 -7.73 -12.07
N PHE A 587 5.64 -8.93 -11.79
CA PHE A 587 5.35 -9.96 -12.78
C PHE A 587 3.84 -10.21 -12.85
N LYS A 588 3.28 -10.33 -14.05
CA LYS A 588 1.83 -10.34 -14.29
C LYS A 588 1.46 -11.51 -15.18
N VAL A 589 0.47 -12.29 -14.77
CA VAL A 589 -0.02 -13.44 -15.53
C VAL A 589 -1.50 -13.25 -15.86
N ALA A 590 -1.94 -13.75 -17.01
CA ALA A 590 -3.34 -13.80 -17.40
C ALA A 590 -3.67 -15.08 -18.16
N VAL A 591 -4.88 -15.59 -17.94
CA VAL A 591 -5.46 -16.72 -18.66
C VAL A 591 -6.65 -16.22 -19.47
N ALA A 592 -6.62 -16.37 -20.79
CA ALA A 592 -7.70 -16.02 -21.69
C ALA A 592 -8.42 -17.26 -22.21
N ILE A 593 -9.75 -17.17 -22.34
CA ILE A 593 -10.60 -18.21 -22.90
C ILE A 593 -11.24 -17.66 -24.19
N PRO A 594 -10.70 -18.00 -25.37
CA PRO A 594 -11.28 -17.63 -26.64
C PRO A 594 -12.76 -18.05 -26.76
N PRO A 595 -13.62 -17.22 -27.39
CA PRO A 595 -13.27 -16.02 -28.16
C PRO A 595 -13.13 -14.73 -27.32
N CYS A 596 -13.10 -14.82 -25.99
CA CYS A 596 -13.00 -13.66 -25.09
C CYS A 596 -11.55 -13.34 -24.69
N ASN A 597 -11.16 -12.07 -24.81
CA ASN A 597 -9.90 -11.49 -24.33
C ASN A 597 -10.12 -10.35 -23.33
N ASP A 598 -11.14 -10.46 -22.48
CA ASP A 598 -11.46 -9.48 -21.44
C ASP A 598 -10.27 -9.22 -20.49
N VAL A 599 -9.39 -10.23 -20.31
CA VAL A 599 -8.17 -10.14 -19.52
C VAL A 599 -7.05 -9.30 -20.14
N ASP A 600 -7.15 -8.93 -21.42
CA ASP A 600 -6.08 -8.31 -22.22
C ASP A 600 -4.78 -9.12 -22.14
N VAL A 601 -4.80 -10.37 -22.60
CA VAL A 601 -3.74 -11.37 -22.39
C VAL A 601 -2.35 -10.87 -22.81
N PHE A 602 -2.28 -10.11 -23.90
CA PHE A 602 -1.03 -9.58 -24.44
C PHE A 602 -0.45 -8.40 -23.65
N ALA A 603 -1.17 -7.86 -22.65
CA ALA A 603 -0.67 -6.78 -21.79
C ALA A 603 0.24 -7.25 -20.64
N HIS A 604 0.40 -8.57 -20.47
CA HIS A 604 0.98 -9.19 -19.27
C HIS A 604 2.33 -9.83 -19.53
N CYS A 605 3.06 -10.13 -18.45
CA CYS A 605 4.36 -10.78 -18.54
C CYS A 605 4.23 -12.17 -19.17
N VAL A 606 3.19 -12.91 -18.77
CA VAL A 606 2.82 -14.23 -19.29
C VAL A 606 1.33 -14.25 -19.61
N GLY A 607 1.00 -14.81 -20.76
CA GLY A 607 -0.35 -15.12 -21.16
C GLY A 607 -0.52 -16.62 -21.40
N PHE A 608 -1.63 -17.19 -20.91
CA PHE A 608 -2.08 -18.53 -21.25
C PHE A 608 -3.39 -18.43 -22.01
N ILE A 609 -3.42 -18.86 -23.27
CA ILE A 609 -4.61 -18.79 -24.13
C ILE A 609 -5.15 -20.21 -24.27
N ALA A 610 -6.34 -20.46 -23.70
CA ALA A 610 -6.92 -21.80 -23.67
C ALA A 610 -7.23 -22.30 -25.09
N ILE A 611 -6.83 -23.55 -25.37
CA ILE A 611 -7.14 -24.23 -26.62
C ILE A 611 -8.18 -25.30 -26.31
N ILE A 612 -9.42 -25.04 -26.73
CA ILE A 612 -10.57 -25.88 -26.46
C ILE A 612 -11.03 -26.51 -27.77
N LYS A 613 -11.24 -27.83 -27.76
CA LYS A 613 -11.84 -28.57 -28.87
C LYS A 613 -12.88 -29.53 -28.33
N ASP A 614 -14.06 -29.55 -28.93
CA ASP A 614 -15.17 -30.44 -28.54
C ASP A 614 -15.49 -30.38 -27.02
N ASN A 615 -15.46 -29.17 -26.45
CA ASN A 615 -15.64 -28.89 -25.01
C ASN A 615 -14.59 -29.54 -24.08
N VAL A 616 -13.39 -29.82 -24.61
CA VAL A 616 -12.24 -30.35 -23.85
C VAL A 616 -11.07 -29.37 -23.93
N LEU A 617 -10.46 -29.07 -22.78
CA LEU A 617 -9.21 -28.30 -22.70
C LEU A 617 -8.05 -29.16 -23.19
N LEU A 618 -7.45 -28.80 -24.32
CA LEU A 618 -6.25 -29.48 -24.81
C LEU A 618 -4.97 -28.96 -24.15
N GLY A 619 -4.96 -27.69 -23.75
CA GLY A 619 -3.80 -26.99 -23.20
C GLY A 619 -3.86 -25.49 -23.46
N PHE A 620 -2.70 -24.84 -23.41
CA PHE A 620 -2.59 -23.39 -23.55
C PHE A 620 -1.52 -23.02 -24.56
N ASN A 621 -1.84 -22.09 -25.46
CA ASN A 621 -0.77 -21.29 -26.08
C ASN A 621 -0.19 -20.36 -25.02
N VAL A 622 1.12 -20.18 -25.06
CA VAL A 622 1.88 -19.40 -24.08
C VAL A 622 2.41 -18.14 -24.76
N SER A 623 2.14 -16.97 -24.20
CA SER A 623 2.73 -15.70 -24.65
C SER A 623 3.59 -15.05 -23.58
N VAL A 624 4.61 -14.30 -23.99
CA VAL A 624 5.59 -13.68 -23.08
C VAL A 624 5.98 -12.26 -23.51
N GLY A 625 6.35 -11.43 -22.54
CA GLY A 625 7.00 -10.13 -22.81
C GLY A 625 6.06 -8.94 -22.98
N GLY A 626 4.85 -8.99 -22.42
CA GLY A 626 3.91 -7.87 -22.44
C GLY A 626 4.12 -6.84 -21.32
N GLY A 627 3.78 -5.58 -21.59
CA GLY A 627 3.69 -4.55 -20.56
C GLY A 627 3.57 -3.13 -21.08
N LEU A 628 2.64 -2.36 -20.49
CA LEU A 628 2.22 -1.07 -21.05
C LEU A 628 2.88 0.18 -20.45
N GLY A 629 3.59 0.07 -19.32
CA GLY A 629 4.13 1.25 -18.64
C GLY A 629 5.35 1.84 -19.37
N PHE A 630 5.40 3.16 -19.48
CA PHE A 630 6.52 3.91 -20.07
C PHE A 630 6.76 5.20 -19.26
N THR A 631 7.72 6.02 -19.70
CA THR A 631 8.00 7.35 -19.16
C THR A 631 7.81 8.38 -20.28
N HIS A 632 7.08 9.46 -20.00
CA HIS A 632 6.91 10.55 -20.96
C HIS A 632 8.28 11.05 -21.45
N ASN A 633 8.37 11.36 -22.75
CA ASN A 633 9.57 11.85 -23.41
C ASN A 633 10.81 10.93 -23.34
N ASN A 634 10.67 9.69 -22.87
CA ASN A 634 11.75 8.71 -22.87
C ASN A 634 11.46 7.60 -23.90
N GLN A 635 12.03 7.78 -25.09
CA GLN A 635 11.82 6.87 -26.22
C GLN A 635 12.36 5.45 -25.99
N LYS A 636 13.28 5.27 -25.01
CA LYS A 636 13.78 3.94 -24.61
C LYS A 636 12.75 3.13 -23.83
N THR A 637 11.65 3.76 -23.41
CA THR A 637 10.56 3.08 -22.69
C THR A 637 9.27 3.13 -23.49
N PHE A 638 8.63 1.99 -23.75
CA PHE A 638 7.46 1.92 -24.64
C PHE A 638 6.52 0.77 -24.25
N PRO A 639 5.20 0.85 -24.50
CA PRO A 639 4.31 -0.30 -24.33
C PRO A 639 4.69 -1.41 -25.31
N ARG A 640 4.59 -2.67 -24.87
CA ARG A 640 4.85 -3.86 -25.68
C ARG A 640 3.74 -4.88 -25.47
N LEU A 641 3.30 -5.54 -26.55
CA LEU A 641 2.42 -6.71 -26.49
C LEU A 641 3.26 -7.99 -26.30
N ALA A 642 2.71 -8.96 -25.58
CA ALA A 642 3.33 -10.27 -25.46
C ALA A 642 3.28 -11.03 -26.79
N GLU A 643 4.29 -11.85 -27.07
CA GLU A 643 4.38 -12.68 -28.27
C GLU A 643 4.16 -14.14 -27.90
N VAL A 644 3.47 -14.90 -28.74
CA VAL A 644 3.21 -16.34 -28.52
C VAL A 644 4.49 -17.12 -28.82
N ILE A 645 4.96 -17.91 -27.86
CA ILE A 645 6.22 -18.68 -27.95
C ILE A 645 6.01 -20.18 -28.13
N GLY A 646 4.79 -20.69 -27.97
CA GLY A 646 4.48 -22.11 -28.16
C GLY A 646 3.22 -22.55 -27.43
N PHE A 647 3.08 -23.86 -27.25
CA PHE A 647 1.96 -24.51 -26.58
C PHE A 647 2.45 -25.46 -25.47
N CYS A 648 1.71 -25.51 -24.37
CA CYS A 648 1.93 -26.46 -23.27
C CYS A 648 0.63 -27.17 -22.85
N LYS A 649 0.76 -28.35 -22.24
CA LYS A 649 -0.38 -29.05 -21.64
C LYS A 649 -0.83 -28.33 -20.37
N PRO A 650 -2.08 -28.55 -19.90
CA PRO A 650 -2.58 -27.90 -18.69
C PRO A 650 -1.73 -28.18 -17.45
N SER A 651 -1.26 -29.43 -17.29
CA SER A 651 -0.38 -29.87 -16.19
C SER A 651 0.93 -29.10 -16.10
N ASP A 652 1.40 -28.59 -17.24
CA ASP A 652 2.73 -28.00 -17.38
C ASP A 652 2.71 -26.49 -17.15
N ALA A 653 1.52 -25.86 -17.19
CA ALA A 653 1.36 -24.41 -17.15
C ALA A 653 2.05 -23.73 -15.97
N LYS A 654 2.00 -24.35 -14.76
CA LYS A 654 2.67 -23.80 -13.57
C LYS A 654 4.19 -23.84 -13.67
N TYR A 655 4.76 -24.90 -14.27
CA TYR A 655 6.20 -25.04 -14.48
C TYR A 655 6.69 -24.12 -15.61
N VAL A 656 5.88 -23.95 -16.66
CA VAL A 656 6.15 -22.96 -17.72
C VAL A 656 6.16 -21.55 -17.13
N CYS A 657 5.20 -21.21 -16.28
CA CYS A 657 5.16 -19.92 -15.59
C CYS A 657 6.39 -19.71 -14.70
N GLU A 658 6.77 -20.74 -13.93
CA GLU A 658 7.99 -20.74 -13.09
C GLU A 658 9.25 -20.49 -13.93
N CYS A 659 9.41 -21.18 -15.06
CA CYS A 659 10.57 -21.03 -15.93
C CYS A 659 10.64 -19.61 -16.52
N ILE A 660 9.53 -19.05 -17.00
CA ILE A 660 9.49 -17.66 -17.47
C ILE A 660 9.79 -16.66 -16.34
N LEU A 661 9.25 -16.91 -15.14
CA LEU A 661 9.51 -16.09 -13.96
C LEU A 661 11.00 -16.10 -13.58
N THR A 662 11.62 -17.28 -13.56
CA THR A 662 13.04 -17.41 -13.23
C THR A 662 13.93 -16.82 -14.34
N VAL A 663 13.57 -16.93 -15.62
CA VAL A 663 14.32 -16.26 -16.70
C VAL A 663 14.30 -14.75 -16.47
N THR A 664 13.14 -14.20 -16.10
CA THR A 664 13.02 -12.79 -15.72
C THR A 664 13.83 -12.44 -14.47
N ARG A 665 13.88 -13.34 -13.48
CA ARG A 665 14.65 -13.15 -12.23
C ARG A 665 16.15 -13.03 -12.50
N ASP A 666 16.65 -13.88 -13.39
CA ASP A 666 18.08 -14.08 -13.62
C ASP A 666 18.65 -13.11 -14.66
N PHE A 667 17.88 -12.80 -15.72
CA PHE A 667 18.33 -11.98 -16.85
C PHE A 667 17.70 -10.58 -16.91
N GLY A 668 16.73 -10.27 -16.04
CA GLY A 668 16.10 -8.96 -15.99
C GLY A 668 17.02 -7.89 -15.40
N ASP A 669 16.99 -6.69 -15.99
CA ASP A 669 17.79 -5.55 -15.54
C ASP A 669 17.44 -5.14 -14.10
N ARG A 670 18.44 -5.13 -13.21
CA ARG A 670 18.33 -4.69 -11.81
C ARG A 670 19.03 -3.35 -11.54
N THR A 671 19.75 -2.83 -12.53
CA THR A 671 20.44 -1.53 -12.46
C THR A 671 19.49 -0.39 -12.81
N ASN A 672 18.63 -0.57 -13.81
CA ASN A 672 17.66 0.44 -14.23
C ASN A 672 16.22 -0.06 -14.07
N ARG A 673 15.54 0.44 -13.04
CA ARG A 673 14.16 0.05 -12.72
C ARG A 673 13.13 0.43 -13.79
N LYS A 674 13.40 1.43 -14.64
CA LYS A 674 12.54 1.77 -15.80
C LYS A 674 12.64 0.72 -16.91
N HIS A 675 13.72 -0.05 -16.93
CA HIS A 675 14.04 -1.12 -17.88
C HIS A 675 13.91 -2.55 -17.28
N ALA A 676 13.64 -2.67 -15.98
CA ALA A 676 13.56 -3.94 -15.24
C ALA A 676 12.35 -4.87 -15.55
N ARG A 677 11.46 -4.52 -16.48
CA ARG A 677 10.29 -5.37 -16.80
C ARG A 677 10.68 -6.38 -17.88
N ILE A 678 10.17 -7.61 -17.75
CA ILE A 678 10.32 -8.71 -18.72
C ILE A 678 10.19 -8.30 -20.20
N LYS A 679 9.35 -7.32 -20.52
CA LYS A 679 9.16 -6.85 -21.90
C LYS A 679 10.45 -6.35 -22.55
N TYR A 680 11.37 -5.80 -21.75
CA TYR A 680 12.65 -5.32 -22.25
C TYR A 680 13.61 -6.49 -22.40
N THR A 681 13.67 -7.40 -21.42
CA THR A 681 14.39 -8.68 -21.59
C THR A 681 13.94 -9.43 -22.85
N ALA A 682 12.63 -9.48 -23.13
CA ALA A 682 12.12 -10.09 -24.35
C ALA A 682 12.45 -9.30 -25.62
N GLU A 683 12.55 -7.96 -25.55
CA GLU A 683 12.93 -7.12 -26.69
C GLU A 683 14.43 -7.20 -26.99
N ASP A 684 15.28 -7.15 -25.96
CA ASP A 684 16.73 -7.09 -26.07
C ASP A 684 17.33 -8.41 -26.59
N TYR A 685 16.81 -9.53 -26.08
CA TYR A 685 17.31 -10.86 -26.44
C TYR A 685 16.50 -11.52 -27.56
N GLY A 686 15.27 -11.08 -27.80
CA GLY A 686 14.35 -11.68 -28.77
C GLY A 686 13.57 -12.89 -28.22
N HIS A 687 12.44 -13.20 -28.87
CA HIS A 687 11.52 -14.25 -28.40
C HIS A 687 12.03 -15.67 -28.62
N GLU A 688 12.81 -15.94 -29.67
CA GLU A 688 13.43 -17.24 -29.92
C GLU A 688 14.40 -17.61 -28.79
N TRP A 689 15.31 -16.70 -28.46
CA TRP A 689 16.20 -16.85 -27.30
C TRP A 689 15.41 -17.06 -26.01
N TYR A 690 14.33 -16.29 -25.82
CA TYR A 690 13.51 -16.42 -24.62
C TYR A 690 12.85 -17.80 -24.53
N ARG A 691 12.33 -18.33 -25.65
CA ARG A 691 11.78 -19.69 -25.74
C ARG A 691 12.86 -20.71 -25.38
N GLU A 692 14.06 -20.60 -25.94
CA GLU A 692 15.18 -21.51 -25.66
C GLU A 692 15.54 -21.53 -24.16
N GLN A 693 15.64 -20.36 -23.51
CA GLN A 693 15.93 -20.29 -22.06
C GLN A 693 14.83 -20.93 -21.21
N VAL A 694 13.58 -20.84 -21.64
CA VAL A 694 12.44 -21.47 -20.97
C VAL A 694 12.48 -22.99 -21.17
N GLU A 695 12.69 -23.46 -22.39
CA GLU A 695 12.75 -24.89 -22.73
C GLU A 695 13.92 -25.60 -22.06
N ASP A 696 15.09 -24.95 -21.97
CA ASP A 696 16.27 -25.47 -21.26
C ASP A 696 15.96 -25.75 -19.77
N ARG A 697 15.27 -24.81 -19.12
CA ARG A 697 14.86 -24.94 -17.70
C ARG A 697 13.73 -25.94 -17.50
N LEU A 698 12.82 -26.07 -18.47
CA LEU A 698 11.73 -27.04 -18.43
C LEU A 698 12.21 -28.48 -18.62
N GLY A 699 13.32 -28.67 -19.34
CA GLY A 699 13.80 -29.99 -19.75
C GLY A 699 13.00 -30.62 -20.89
N PHE A 700 12.09 -29.87 -21.53
CA PHE A 700 11.35 -30.28 -22.71
C PHE A 700 11.00 -29.06 -23.58
N LYS A 701 10.73 -29.32 -24.86
CA LYS A 701 10.34 -28.28 -25.83
C LYS A 701 8.86 -27.97 -25.79
N LEU A 702 8.50 -26.70 -25.89
CA LEU A 702 7.11 -26.30 -26.11
C LEU A 702 6.67 -26.80 -27.49
N GLU A 703 5.42 -27.25 -27.59
CA GLU A 703 4.84 -27.60 -28.89
C GLU A 703 4.56 -26.33 -29.71
N GLU A 704 4.30 -26.49 -31.00
CA GLU A 704 3.88 -25.37 -31.84
C GLU A 704 2.53 -24.80 -31.40
N ALA A 705 2.41 -23.47 -31.49
CA ALA A 705 1.18 -22.77 -31.12
C ALA A 705 0.00 -23.26 -31.97
N ARG A 706 -1.15 -23.41 -31.33
CA ARG A 706 -2.38 -23.89 -31.98
C ARG A 706 -3.28 -22.73 -32.40
N PRO A 707 -4.15 -22.89 -33.41
CA PRO A 707 -5.05 -21.82 -33.83
C PRO A 707 -6.02 -21.39 -32.73
N TYR A 708 -6.25 -20.07 -32.61
CA TYR A 708 -7.25 -19.45 -31.76
C TYR A 708 -7.77 -18.16 -32.44
N LYS A 709 -8.87 -17.62 -31.95
CA LYS A 709 -9.42 -16.34 -32.42
C LYS A 709 -10.11 -15.61 -31.28
N PHE A 710 -9.82 -14.33 -31.11
CA PHE A 710 -10.58 -13.45 -30.22
C PHE A 710 -11.60 -12.65 -31.02
N GLU A 711 -12.78 -12.44 -30.43
CA GLU A 711 -13.88 -11.68 -31.03
C GLU A 711 -14.35 -10.53 -30.12
N SER A 712 -14.01 -10.57 -28.84
CA SER A 712 -14.38 -9.53 -27.88
C SER A 712 -13.38 -9.41 -26.74
N ARG A 713 -13.27 -8.21 -26.16
CA ARG A 713 -12.67 -7.97 -24.83
C ARG A 713 -13.67 -7.34 -23.84
N GLY A 714 -14.91 -7.13 -24.27
CA GLY A 714 -15.95 -6.52 -23.45
C GLY A 714 -16.43 -7.47 -22.36
N ASP A 715 -17.05 -6.92 -21.32
CA ASP A 715 -17.68 -7.71 -20.27
C ASP A 715 -19.06 -8.23 -20.72
N LEU A 716 -19.59 -9.21 -19.98
CA LEU A 716 -21.01 -9.51 -20.05
C LEU A 716 -21.81 -8.30 -19.54
N HIS A 717 -22.89 -7.98 -20.24
CA HIS A 717 -23.93 -7.06 -19.78
C HIS A 717 -25.29 -7.70 -20.00
N GLY A 718 -26.09 -7.78 -18.94
CA GLY A 718 -27.38 -8.47 -18.95
C GLY A 718 -27.30 -9.90 -18.45
N TRP A 719 -28.45 -10.57 -18.52
CA TRP A 719 -28.64 -11.94 -18.07
C TRP A 719 -28.21 -12.95 -19.14
N VAL A 720 -27.57 -14.02 -18.69
CA VAL A 720 -27.31 -15.22 -19.48
C VAL A 720 -27.56 -16.45 -18.61
N GLN A 721 -28.15 -17.49 -19.20
CA GLN A 721 -28.28 -18.79 -18.56
C GLN A 721 -27.20 -19.73 -19.12
N THR A 722 -26.51 -20.42 -18.24
CA THR A 722 -25.52 -21.45 -18.60
C THR A 722 -26.19 -22.82 -18.70
N GLU A 723 -25.50 -23.79 -19.35
CA GLU A 723 -26.03 -25.14 -19.62
C GLU A 723 -26.43 -25.93 -18.36
N ASP A 724 -25.89 -25.56 -17.20
CA ASP A 724 -26.23 -26.09 -15.88
C ASP A 724 -27.54 -25.54 -15.30
N GLY A 725 -28.22 -24.65 -16.02
CA GLY A 725 -29.47 -24.01 -15.61
C GLY A 725 -29.28 -22.81 -14.69
N LEU A 726 -28.05 -22.45 -14.32
CA LEU A 726 -27.75 -21.29 -13.48
C LEU A 726 -27.77 -20.00 -14.31
N TRP A 727 -28.17 -18.92 -13.65
CA TRP A 727 -28.19 -17.59 -14.23
C TRP A 727 -26.98 -16.77 -13.83
N ASN A 728 -26.54 -15.90 -14.73
CA ASN A 728 -25.46 -14.97 -14.49
C ASN A 728 -25.89 -13.60 -15.02
N VAL A 729 -25.57 -12.52 -14.30
CA VAL A 729 -25.87 -11.16 -14.74
C VAL A 729 -24.62 -10.29 -14.67
N GLY A 730 -24.25 -9.72 -15.81
CA GLY A 730 -23.18 -8.74 -15.89
C GLY A 730 -23.69 -7.34 -15.58
N VAL A 731 -23.07 -6.66 -14.63
CA VAL A 731 -23.46 -5.31 -14.20
C VAL A 731 -22.30 -4.34 -14.35
N LEU A 732 -22.56 -3.20 -14.97
CA LEU A 732 -21.59 -2.12 -15.11
C LEU A 732 -21.47 -1.40 -13.76
N VAL A 733 -20.26 -1.43 -13.21
CA VAL A 733 -19.86 -0.50 -12.16
C VAL A 733 -18.99 0.54 -12.85
N PRO A 734 -19.48 1.78 -13.09
CA PRO A 734 -18.70 2.79 -13.77
C PRO A 734 -17.33 2.88 -13.13
N ILE A 735 -16.28 2.76 -13.95
CA ILE A 735 -14.87 2.88 -13.53
C ILE A 735 -14.55 2.06 -12.28
N GLY A 736 -15.29 0.99 -11.98
CA GLY A 736 -15.14 0.10 -10.83
C GLY A 736 -15.22 0.70 -9.44
N ARG A 737 -15.83 1.88 -9.26
CA ARG A 737 -16.01 2.46 -7.91
C ARG A 737 -17.35 2.00 -7.31
N VAL A 738 -17.29 1.10 -6.34
CA VAL A 738 -18.46 0.63 -5.58
C VAL A 738 -18.69 1.58 -4.40
N ARG A 739 -19.74 2.40 -4.52
CA ARG A 739 -20.19 3.40 -3.54
C ARG A 739 -21.70 3.64 -3.66
N ASP A 740 -22.29 4.33 -2.69
CA ASP A 740 -23.68 4.78 -2.70
C ASP A 740 -24.65 3.64 -3.08
N ASN A 741 -25.54 3.85 -4.06
CA ASN A 741 -26.49 2.84 -4.51
C ASN A 741 -25.85 1.54 -4.98
N SER A 742 -24.71 1.59 -5.68
CA SER A 742 -24.03 0.37 -6.14
C SER A 742 -23.52 -0.46 -4.97
N ARG A 743 -23.02 0.19 -3.91
CA ARG A 743 -22.57 -0.48 -2.69
C ARG A 743 -23.75 -1.13 -1.97
N THR A 744 -24.80 -0.36 -1.69
CA THR A 744 -25.99 -0.86 -1.00
C THR A 744 -26.66 -1.98 -1.79
N GLY A 745 -26.91 -1.80 -3.08
CA GLY A 745 -27.59 -2.80 -3.90
C GLY A 745 -26.78 -4.09 -4.06
N LEU A 746 -25.47 -4.01 -4.31
CA LEU A 746 -24.63 -5.22 -4.39
C LEU A 746 -24.51 -5.92 -3.03
N ARG A 747 -24.48 -5.18 -1.91
CA ARG A 747 -24.57 -5.77 -0.57
C ARG A 747 -25.88 -6.54 -0.39
N ARG A 748 -27.04 -5.95 -0.73
CA ARG A 748 -28.36 -6.59 -0.62
C ARG A 748 -28.46 -7.83 -1.50
N ILE A 749 -27.89 -7.79 -2.71
CA ILE A 749 -27.83 -8.97 -3.58
C ILE A 749 -26.96 -10.06 -2.96
N ALA A 750 -25.79 -9.71 -2.40
CA ALA A 750 -24.95 -10.67 -1.70
C ALA A 750 -25.65 -11.26 -0.45
N GLU A 751 -26.48 -10.50 0.26
CA GLU A 751 -27.30 -11.04 1.37
C GLU A 751 -28.27 -12.13 0.89
N GLU A 752 -28.90 -11.94 -0.27
CA GLU A 752 -29.81 -12.92 -0.88
C GLU A 752 -29.11 -14.17 -1.43
N LEU A 753 -27.83 -14.02 -1.78
CA LEU A 753 -26.97 -15.04 -2.36
C LEU A 753 -26.02 -15.68 -1.32
N LYS A 754 -26.32 -15.57 -0.02
CA LYS A 754 -25.57 -16.35 0.98
C LYS A 754 -25.77 -17.85 0.74
N GLY A 755 -24.67 -18.60 0.74
CA GLY A 755 -24.63 -20.03 0.49
C GLY A 755 -24.97 -20.46 -0.94
N CYS A 756 -25.24 -19.54 -1.87
CA CYS A 756 -25.49 -19.86 -3.29
C CYS A 756 -25.12 -18.67 -4.19
N GLY A 757 -24.49 -18.89 -5.34
CA GLY A 757 -24.06 -17.77 -6.16
C GLY A 757 -22.72 -17.18 -5.72
N SER A 758 -22.13 -16.37 -6.59
CA SER A 758 -20.84 -15.72 -6.36
C SER A 758 -20.74 -14.44 -7.18
N ILE A 759 -19.71 -13.64 -6.91
CA ILE A 759 -19.46 -12.39 -7.62
C ILE A 759 -18.07 -12.45 -8.20
N ARG A 760 -17.97 -12.14 -9.49
CA ARG A 760 -16.72 -12.17 -10.25
C ARG A 760 -16.35 -10.78 -10.74
N MET A 761 -15.18 -10.31 -10.34
CA MET A 761 -14.64 -9.04 -10.82
C MET A 761 -14.07 -9.20 -12.22
N THR A 762 -14.32 -8.22 -13.06
CA THR A 762 -13.84 -8.20 -14.44
C THR A 762 -12.58 -7.35 -14.58
N CYS A 763 -11.88 -7.55 -15.68
CA CYS A 763 -10.72 -6.72 -16.03
C CYS A 763 -11.11 -5.33 -16.56
N ASN A 764 -12.37 -5.12 -16.94
CA ASN A 764 -12.91 -3.81 -17.32
C ASN A 764 -13.59 -3.08 -16.16
N GLN A 765 -13.25 -3.47 -14.92
CA GLN A 765 -13.66 -2.78 -13.69
C GLN A 765 -15.16 -2.87 -13.39
N SER A 766 -15.80 -3.94 -13.81
CA SER A 766 -17.20 -4.25 -13.49
C SER A 766 -17.29 -5.56 -12.70
N VAL A 767 -18.52 -6.03 -12.47
CA VAL A 767 -18.73 -7.34 -11.85
C VAL A 767 -19.74 -8.16 -12.65
N VAL A 768 -19.58 -9.48 -12.59
CA VAL A 768 -20.58 -10.45 -13.01
C VAL A 768 -21.06 -11.17 -11.76
N ILE A 769 -22.36 -11.15 -11.50
CA ILE A 769 -22.98 -11.94 -10.44
C ILE A 769 -23.30 -13.30 -11.06
N THR A 770 -22.66 -14.35 -10.57
CA THR A 770 -22.64 -15.68 -11.19
C THR A 770 -23.35 -16.71 -10.33
N GLU A 771 -23.68 -17.85 -10.94
CA GLU A 771 -24.21 -19.03 -10.26
C GLU A 771 -25.55 -18.76 -9.52
N ILE A 772 -26.39 -17.89 -10.07
CA ILE A 772 -27.68 -17.50 -9.48
C ILE A 772 -28.70 -18.61 -9.78
N PRO A 773 -29.29 -19.26 -8.76
CA PRO A 773 -30.37 -20.22 -8.98
C PRO A 773 -31.62 -19.53 -9.57
N GLU A 774 -32.40 -20.24 -10.38
CA GLU A 774 -33.66 -19.76 -10.95
C GLU A 774 -34.57 -19.11 -9.88
N SER A 775 -34.67 -19.74 -8.71
CA SER A 775 -35.49 -19.27 -7.58
C SER A 775 -35.09 -17.89 -7.04
N LYS A 776 -33.86 -17.43 -7.28
CA LYS A 776 -33.32 -16.15 -6.82
C LYS A 776 -33.29 -15.07 -7.90
N LYS A 777 -33.42 -15.45 -9.18
CA LYS A 777 -33.33 -14.53 -10.32
C LYS A 777 -34.28 -13.33 -10.20
N ALA A 778 -35.55 -13.58 -9.88
CA ALA A 778 -36.56 -12.52 -9.76
C ALA A 778 -36.25 -11.52 -8.63
N VAL A 779 -35.71 -12.00 -7.50
CA VAL A 779 -35.31 -11.15 -6.37
C VAL A 779 -34.10 -10.30 -6.74
N VAL A 780 -33.10 -10.91 -7.39
CA VAL A 780 -31.91 -10.19 -7.87
C VAL A 780 -32.32 -9.11 -8.88
N GLN A 781 -33.20 -9.43 -9.84
CA GLN A 781 -33.71 -8.45 -10.81
C GLN A 781 -34.35 -7.24 -10.11
N LYS A 782 -35.23 -7.49 -9.13
CA LYS A 782 -35.87 -6.42 -8.35
C LYS A 782 -34.85 -5.53 -7.65
N LEU A 783 -33.81 -6.11 -7.04
CA LEU A 783 -32.76 -5.33 -6.37
C LEU A 783 -31.94 -4.51 -7.37
N LEU A 784 -31.62 -5.07 -8.54
CA LEU A 784 -30.92 -4.33 -9.58
C LEU A 784 -31.71 -3.09 -10.02
N GLU A 785 -33.03 -3.21 -10.16
CA GLU A 785 -33.94 -2.12 -10.49
C GLU A 785 -34.08 -1.10 -9.35
N GLU A 786 -34.33 -1.57 -8.12
CA GLU A 786 -34.51 -0.74 -6.92
C GLU A 786 -33.31 0.17 -6.67
N TYR A 787 -32.10 -0.37 -6.79
CA TYR A 787 -30.85 0.37 -6.57
C TYR A 787 -30.29 1.01 -7.85
N LYS A 788 -31.00 0.92 -8.98
CA LYS A 788 -30.58 1.47 -10.28
C LYS A 788 -29.17 1.00 -10.69
N ILE A 789 -28.87 -0.27 -10.43
CA ILE A 789 -27.62 -0.88 -10.86
C ILE A 789 -27.70 -1.09 -12.37
N MET A 790 -26.73 -0.56 -13.11
CA MET A 790 -26.67 -0.65 -14.57
C MET A 790 -26.40 -2.11 -14.99
N HIS A 791 -27.40 -2.80 -15.53
CA HIS A 791 -27.31 -4.24 -15.82
C HIS A 791 -27.91 -4.68 -17.15
N SER A 792 -28.76 -3.90 -17.83
CA SER A 792 -29.38 -4.33 -19.10
C SER A 792 -28.85 -3.54 -20.30
N LYS A 793 -28.96 -4.13 -21.50
CA LYS A 793 -28.62 -3.47 -22.76
C LYS A 793 -29.75 -2.54 -23.22
N GLU A 794 -31.01 -2.90 -22.93
CA GLU A 794 -32.18 -2.11 -23.35
C GLU A 794 -32.44 -0.88 -22.48
N THR A 795 -31.80 -0.76 -21.30
CA THR A 795 -31.87 0.45 -20.48
C THR A 795 -30.49 0.98 -20.12
N THR A 796 -30.20 2.22 -20.56
CA THR A 796 -29.28 3.20 -19.95
C THR A 796 -27.76 3.18 -20.21
N VAL A 797 -27.16 2.30 -21.04
CA VAL A 797 -25.67 2.29 -21.20
C VAL A 797 -25.21 2.18 -22.66
N SER A 798 -24.59 3.24 -23.20
CA SER A 798 -23.98 3.24 -24.54
C SER A 798 -22.82 2.25 -24.69
N GLY A 799 -22.51 1.85 -25.92
CA GLY A 799 -21.34 1.01 -26.23
C GLY A 799 -20.00 1.62 -25.81
N LEU A 800 -19.89 2.94 -25.82
CA LEU A 800 -18.71 3.67 -25.31
C LEU A 800 -18.57 3.50 -23.79
N ARG A 801 -19.67 3.67 -23.04
CA ARG A 801 -19.68 3.58 -21.59
C ARG A 801 -19.44 2.16 -21.07
N ARG A 802 -19.95 1.14 -21.76
CA ARG A 802 -19.67 -0.28 -21.46
C ARG A 802 -18.18 -0.62 -21.54
N ASN A 803 -17.45 0.09 -22.41
CA ASN A 803 -16.04 -0.19 -22.69
C ASN A 803 -15.08 0.88 -22.14
N MET A 804 -15.54 1.68 -21.16
CA MET A 804 -14.70 2.69 -20.52
C MET A 804 -13.87 2.11 -19.37
N VAL A 805 -12.57 2.42 -19.32
CA VAL A 805 -11.67 2.01 -18.22
C VAL A 805 -10.79 3.16 -17.78
N ALA A 806 -10.72 3.41 -16.47
CA ALA A 806 -9.86 4.45 -15.91
C ALA A 806 -8.98 3.94 -14.77
N CYS A 807 -7.76 4.47 -14.61
CA CYS A 807 -7.04 4.26 -13.35
C CYS A 807 -7.54 5.20 -12.26
N VAL A 808 -7.23 4.90 -10.98
CA VAL A 808 -7.58 5.78 -9.85
C VAL A 808 -7.10 7.21 -10.04
N ALA A 809 -5.81 7.40 -10.39
CA ALA A 809 -5.18 8.70 -10.49
C ALA A 809 -5.36 9.55 -9.21
N LEU A 810 -5.66 10.84 -9.35
CA LEU A 810 -5.92 11.72 -8.22
C LEU A 810 -7.19 11.29 -7.45
N PRO A 811 -7.26 11.55 -6.13
CA PRO A 811 -6.28 12.27 -5.32
C PRO A 811 -5.20 11.39 -4.69
N THR A 812 -5.39 10.06 -4.65
CA THR A 812 -4.54 9.19 -3.83
C THR A 812 -3.32 8.63 -4.54
N CYS A 813 -3.28 8.61 -5.88
CA CYS A 813 -2.11 8.12 -6.61
C CYS A 813 -0.96 9.14 -6.52
N PRO A 814 0.21 8.77 -5.95
CA PRO A 814 1.34 9.70 -5.84
C PRO A 814 1.99 10.00 -7.20
N LEU A 815 1.68 9.21 -8.24
CA LEU A 815 2.29 9.33 -9.57
C LEU A 815 1.41 10.06 -10.59
N ALA A 816 0.19 10.47 -10.22
CA ALA A 816 -0.75 11.07 -11.17
C ALA A 816 -0.39 12.52 -11.50
N PHE A 817 -0.41 12.86 -12.80
CA PHE A 817 -0.28 14.23 -13.32
C PHE A 817 -1.64 14.87 -13.61
N ALA A 818 -2.63 14.06 -13.98
CA ALA A 818 -3.99 14.49 -14.30
C ALA A 818 -5.04 13.56 -13.69
N GLU A 819 -6.31 13.98 -13.73
CA GLU A 819 -7.45 13.14 -13.37
C GLU A 819 -7.60 11.94 -14.31
N ALA A 820 -8.27 10.89 -13.84
CA ALA A 820 -8.71 9.80 -14.71
C ALA A 820 -10.06 9.24 -14.24
N GLU A 821 -10.08 8.60 -13.07
CA GLU A 821 -11.31 8.04 -12.50
C GLU A 821 -12.40 9.10 -12.36
N ARG A 822 -12.09 10.27 -11.78
CA ARG A 822 -13.09 11.34 -11.56
C ARG A 822 -13.55 12.03 -12.83
N TYR A 823 -12.80 11.90 -13.93
CA TYR A 823 -13.00 12.70 -15.15
C TYR A 823 -13.56 11.89 -16.33
N LEU A 824 -13.12 10.64 -16.54
CA LEU A 824 -13.55 9.87 -17.71
C LEU A 824 -15.08 9.74 -17.84
N PRO A 825 -15.87 9.54 -16.78
CA PRO A 825 -17.33 9.47 -16.90
C PRO A 825 -17.96 10.74 -17.49
N THR A 826 -17.51 11.93 -17.08
CA THR A 826 -18.06 13.20 -17.57
C THR A 826 -17.66 13.46 -19.02
N LEU A 827 -16.44 13.08 -19.41
CA LEU A 827 -16.03 13.12 -20.81
C LEU A 827 -16.88 12.16 -21.67
N VAL A 828 -17.14 10.95 -21.19
CA VAL A 828 -17.99 9.97 -21.87
C VAL A 828 -19.41 10.51 -22.05
N GLU A 829 -20.00 11.17 -21.06
CA GLU A 829 -21.32 11.83 -21.19
C GLU A 829 -21.34 12.86 -22.34
N ARG A 830 -20.29 13.68 -22.47
CA ARG A 830 -20.19 14.65 -23.57
C ARG A 830 -20.04 13.95 -24.93
N LEU A 831 -19.28 12.87 -25.01
CA LEU A 831 -19.06 12.11 -26.25
C LEU A 831 -20.30 11.29 -26.66
N GLU A 832 -21.10 10.81 -25.71
CA GLU A 832 -22.35 10.08 -25.98
C GLU A 832 -23.34 10.93 -26.78
N VAL A 833 -23.44 12.24 -26.49
CA VAL A 833 -24.27 13.18 -27.26
C VAL A 833 -23.82 13.24 -28.73
N VAL A 834 -22.52 13.13 -28.98
CA VAL A 834 -21.96 13.13 -30.34
C VAL A 834 -22.23 11.79 -31.02
N LEU A 835 -22.05 10.67 -30.31
CA LEU A 835 -22.33 9.33 -30.82
C LEU A 835 -23.81 9.16 -31.18
N GLU A 836 -24.72 9.68 -30.37
CA GLU A 836 -26.16 9.65 -30.64
C GLU A 836 -26.49 10.35 -31.96
N ARG A 837 -25.97 11.56 -32.17
CA ARG A 837 -26.14 12.31 -33.43
C ARG A 837 -25.57 11.58 -34.65
N CYS A 838 -24.59 10.72 -34.44
CA CYS A 838 -23.95 9.93 -35.50
C CYS A 838 -24.57 8.53 -35.67
N GLY A 839 -25.60 8.15 -34.89
CA GLY A 839 -26.20 6.82 -34.92
C GLY A 839 -25.28 5.72 -34.37
N LEU A 840 -24.38 6.07 -33.45
CA LEU A 840 -23.32 5.20 -32.92
C LEU A 840 -23.51 4.80 -31.45
N THR A 841 -24.65 5.11 -30.83
CA THR A 841 -24.91 4.85 -29.39
C THR A 841 -24.62 3.41 -28.97
N GLU A 842 -24.99 2.43 -29.79
CA GLU A 842 -24.79 1.00 -29.49
C GLU A 842 -23.45 0.44 -29.97
N GLN A 843 -22.62 1.23 -30.65
CA GLN A 843 -21.33 0.76 -31.12
C GLN A 843 -20.35 0.67 -29.94
N ASP A 844 -19.84 -0.52 -29.71
CA ASP A 844 -18.78 -0.74 -28.72
C ASP A 844 -17.48 -0.11 -29.21
N ILE A 845 -16.99 0.89 -28.47
CA ILE A 845 -15.74 1.60 -28.72
C ILE A 845 -14.93 1.59 -27.41
N ALA A 846 -13.73 1.03 -27.44
CA ALA A 846 -12.86 0.94 -26.27
C ALA A 846 -12.19 2.30 -25.99
N ILE A 847 -12.67 2.98 -24.93
CA ILE A 847 -12.13 4.24 -24.43
C ILE A 847 -11.44 4.05 -23.09
N ARG A 848 -10.19 4.49 -22.95
CA ARG A 848 -9.41 4.23 -21.73
C ARG A 848 -8.57 5.42 -21.31
N MET A 849 -8.48 5.65 -20.01
CA MET A 849 -7.79 6.82 -19.46
C MET A 849 -6.85 6.46 -18.30
N THR A 850 -5.70 7.13 -18.25
CA THR A 850 -4.81 7.07 -17.10
C THR A 850 -4.24 8.46 -16.79
N GLY A 851 -3.99 8.74 -15.51
CA GLY A 851 -3.45 10.03 -15.08
C GLY A 851 -1.92 10.18 -15.25
N CYS A 852 -1.19 9.14 -15.67
CA CYS A 852 0.28 9.16 -15.83
C CYS A 852 0.77 8.01 -16.75
N PRO A 853 2.01 8.02 -17.26
CA PRO A 853 2.48 7.07 -18.28
C PRO A 853 2.70 5.62 -17.77
N ASN A 854 2.41 5.34 -16.50
CA ASN A 854 2.39 3.96 -15.99
C ASN A 854 1.28 3.08 -16.62
N SER A 855 0.29 3.69 -17.29
CA SER A 855 -0.71 3.00 -18.11
C SER A 855 -1.56 1.97 -17.33
N CYS A 856 -1.96 2.30 -16.09
CA CYS A 856 -2.76 1.42 -15.24
C CYS A 856 -4.17 1.13 -15.79
N GLY A 857 -4.74 2.09 -16.53
CA GLY A 857 -6.01 1.96 -17.25
C GLY A 857 -5.89 1.27 -18.61
N ARG A 858 -4.69 0.80 -18.98
CA ARG A 858 -4.39 0.17 -20.28
C ARG A 858 -4.77 1.00 -21.54
N PRO A 859 -4.56 2.34 -21.58
CA PRO A 859 -4.89 3.17 -22.73
C PRO A 859 -4.12 2.83 -23.99
N SER A 860 -2.88 2.33 -23.92
CA SER A 860 -2.08 2.02 -25.13
C SER A 860 -2.64 0.90 -26.01
N MET A 861 -3.62 0.15 -25.52
CA MET A 861 -4.32 -0.92 -26.25
C MET A 861 -5.78 -0.55 -26.55
N ALA A 862 -6.18 0.70 -26.39
CA ALA A 862 -7.54 1.16 -26.62
C ALA A 862 -7.67 1.73 -28.04
N GLU A 863 -8.89 1.68 -28.58
CA GLU A 863 -9.22 2.41 -29.81
C GLU A 863 -9.07 3.92 -29.58
N ILE A 864 -9.46 4.39 -28.38
CA ILE A 864 -9.26 5.76 -27.88
C ILE A 864 -8.56 5.71 -26.52
N GLY A 865 -7.30 6.15 -26.46
CA GLY A 865 -6.48 6.15 -25.26
C GLY A 865 -6.11 7.57 -24.81
N PHE A 866 -6.24 7.85 -23.50
CA PHE A 866 -5.81 9.11 -22.89
C PHE A 866 -4.77 8.88 -21.79
N ILE A 867 -3.67 9.65 -21.84
CA ILE A 867 -2.58 9.58 -20.86
C ILE A 867 -2.26 10.99 -20.34
N GLY A 868 -2.52 11.23 -19.05
CA GLY A 868 -2.32 12.52 -18.40
C GLY A 868 -0.88 13.02 -18.47
N LYS A 869 -0.73 14.31 -18.77
CA LYS A 869 0.57 15.00 -18.90
C LYS A 869 0.71 16.13 -17.88
N ALA A 870 -0.38 16.86 -17.61
CA ALA A 870 -0.50 17.85 -16.55
C ALA A 870 -1.98 17.97 -16.12
N PRO A 871 -2.32 18.72 -15.07
CA PRO A 871 -3.73 18.92 -14.68
C PRO A 871 -4.58 19.39 -15.87
N GLY A 872 -5.68 18.67 -16.13
CA GLY A 872 -6.62 18.98 -17.22
C GLY A 872 -6.12 18.70 -18.65
N THR A 873 -4.93 18.13 -18.85
CA THR A 873 -4.36 17.89 -20.18
C THR A 873 -3.88 16.46 -20.40
N TYR A 874 -4.10 15.95 -21.60
CA TYR A 874 -3.87 14.55 -21.95
C TYR A 874 -3.16 14.40 -23.29
N ASN A 875 -2.26 13.43 -23.40
CA ASN A 875 -1.89 12.88 -24.70
C ASN A 875 -3.00 11.90 -25.15
N MET A 876 -3.47 12.06 -26.37
CA MET A 876 -4.47 11.19 -27.00
C MET A 876 -3.81 10.25 -28.01
N TYR A 877 -4.16 8.98 -27.89
CA TYR A 877 -3.65 7.89 -28.71
C TYR A 877 -4.82 7.19 -29.40
N LEU A 878 -4.65 6.83 -30.67
CA LEU A 878 -5.72 6.25 -31.51
C LEU A 878 -5.22 5.03 -32.31
N GLY A 879 -6.14 4.15 -32.71
CA GLY A 879 -5.85 3.08 -33.69
C GLY A 879 -5.50 1.71 -33.12
N GLY A 880 -5.57 1.53 -31.80
CA GLY A 880 -5.60 0.18 -31.19
C GLY A 880 -6.86 -0.55 -31.63
N ASP A 881 -6.88 -1.88 -31.59
CA ASP A 881 -8.04 -2.67 -32.00
C ASP A 881 -9.02 -2.92 -30.84
N PHE A 882 -10.21 -3.43 -31.18
CA PHE A 882 -11.22 -3.74 -30.16
C PHE A 882 -10.91 -5.01 -29.38
N VAL A 883 -10.08 -5.95 -29.87
CA VAL A 883 -9.81 -7.21 -29.18
C VAL A 883 -8.50 -7.21 -28.38
N GLY A 884 -7.69 -6.16 -28.49
CA GLY A 884 -6.45 -6.01 -27.72
C GLY A 884 -5.25 -6.75 -28.32
N GLU A 885 -5.18 -6.87 -29.65
CA GLU A 885 -4.04 -7.43 -30.39
C GLU A 885 -3.21 -6.35 -31.10
N ARG A 886 -3.65 -5.08 -31.07
CA ARG A 886 -2.92 -3.95 -31.67
C ARG A 886 -2.76 -2.78 -30.70
N LEU A 887 -1.54 -2.26 -30.62
CA LEU A 887 -1.27 -1.00 -29.91
C LEU A 887 -1.82 0.19 -30.71
N ASN A 888 -2.19 1.26 -30.01
CA ASN A 888 -2.49 2.53 -30.65
C ASN A 888 -1.22 3.36 -30.90
N THR A 889 -1.37 4.54 -31.50
CA THR A 889 -0.28 5.48 -31.80
C THR A 889 -0.62 6.86 -31.24
N LEU A 890 0.38 7.63 -30.83
CA LEU A 890 0.20 9.01 -30.39
C LEU A 890 -0.42 9.85 -31.53
N PHE A 891 -1.57 10.46 -31.28
CA PHE A 891 -2.30 11.26 -32.26
C PHE A 891 -2.22 12.76 -31.96
N ALA A 892 -2.37 13.14 -30.69
CA ALA A 892 -2.29 14.53 -30.26
C ALA A 892 -1.72 14.62 -28.84
N GLU A 893 -0.96 15.68 -28.56
CA GLU A 893 -0.30 15.88 -27.26
C GLU A 893 -0.91 17.03 -26.48
N SER A 894 -0.93 16.90 -25.15
CA SER A 894 -1.33 17.95 -24.21
C SER A 894 -2.69 18.60 -24.52
N ILE A 895 -3.68 17.83 -24.99
CA ILE A 895 -4.98 18.37 -25.39
C ILE A 895 -5.95 18.50 -24.21
N THR A 896 -6.82 19.50 -24.29
CA THR A 896 -7.92 19.77 -23.34
C THR A 896 -9.21 19.07 -23.75
N GLU A 897 -10.22 19.07 -22.88
CA GLU A 897 -11.54 18.48 -23.17
C GLU A 897 -12.18 19.00 -24.46
N ASP A 898 -12.19 20.31 -24.67
CA ASP A 898 -12.83 20.89 -25.86
C ASP A 898 -12.09 20.49 -27.14
N GLN A 899 -10.76 20.39 -27.08
CA GLN A 899 -9.95 19.87 -28.19
C GLN A 899 -10.22 18.39 -28.44
N ILE A 900 -10.38 17.57 -27.40
CA ILE A 900 -10.76 16.15 -27.52
C ILE A 900 -12.06 16.02 -28.31
N ILE A 901 -13.09 16.78 -27.92
CA ILE A 901 -14.41 16.74 -28.56
C ILE A 901 -14.32 17.24 -30.00
N GLN A 902 -13.58 18.33 -30.24
CA GLN A 902 -13.38 18.90 -31.57
C GLN A 902 -12.70 17.89 -32.52
N ILE A 903 -11.73 17.11 -32.03
CA ILE A 903 -11.02 16.11 -32.82
C ILE A 903 -11.90 14.88 -33.09
N LEU A 904 -12.57 14.34 -32.07
CA LEU A 904 -13.32 13.08 -32.19
C LEU A 904 -14.64 13.24 -32.94
N THR A 905 -15.29 14.41 -32.86
CA THR A 905 -16.59 14.65 -33.52
C THR A 905 -16.59 14.35 -35.02
N PRO A 906 -15.68 14.92 -35.85
CA PRO A 906 -15.64 14.59 -37.27
C PRO A 906 -15.27 13.13 -37.53
N MET A 907 -14.44 12.50 -36.68
CA MET A 907 -14.08 11.08 -36.82
C MET A 907 -15.30 10.17 -36.60
N PHE A 908 -16.10 10.43 -35.56
CA PHE A 908 -17.35 9.71 -35.34
C PHE A 908 -18.37 9.95 -36.46
N GLY A 909 -18.47 11.18 -36.95
CA GLY A 909 -19.32 11.50 -38.10
C GLY A 909 -18.95 10.71 -39.37
N ARG A 910 -17.65 10.49 -39.61
CA ARG A 910 -17.18 9.63 -40.70
C ARG A 910 -17.41 8.15 -40.41
N TYR A 911 -17.08 7.68 -39.21
CA TYR A 911 -17.28 6.29 -38.80
C TYR A 911 -18.75 5.86 -38.95
N GLY A 912 -19.70 6.71 -38.55
CA GLY A 912 -21.13 6.43 -38.73
C GLY A 912 -21.57 6.27 -40.19
N LYS A 913 -20.87 6.89 -41.15
CA LYS A 913 -21.22 6.90 -42.58
C LYS A 913 -20.41 5.90 -43.42
N GLU A 914 -19.15 5.69 -43.06
CA GLU A 914 -18.14 5.04 -43.90
C GLU A 914 -17.68 3.68 -43.35
N ARG A 915 -18.14 3.26 -42.16
CA ARG A 915 -17.74 1.98 -41.59
C ARG A 915 -18.29 0.80 -42.39
N GLU A 916 -17.49 -0.25 -42.47
CA GLU A 916 -17.95 -1.53 -42.99
C GLU A 916 -18.81 -2.27 -41.95
N LYS A 917 -19.51 -3.32 -42.38
CA LYS A 917 -20.31 -4.14 -41.46
C LYS A 917 -19.38 -4.78 -40.42
N GLU A 918 -19.74 -4.66 -39.14
CA GLU A 918 -18.98 -5.19 -37.99
C GLU A 918 -17.58 -4.61 -37.78
N GLU A 919 -17.15 -3.65 -38.62
CA GLU A 919 -15.90 -2.93 -38.44
C GLU A 919 -15.90 -2.14 -37.13
N LYS A 920 -14.79 -2.22 -36.39
CA LYS A 920 -14.56 -1.51 -35.13
C LYS A 920 -13.86 -0.17 -35.39
N PHE A 921 -14.02 0.79 -34.48
CA PHE A 921 -13.55 2.16 -34.67
C PHE A 921 -12.03 2.23 -34.91
N GLY A 922 -11.24 1.47 -34.17
CA GLY A 922 -9.79 1.41 -34.34
C GLY A 922 -9.35 0.87 -35.70
N ASP A 923 -10.05 -0.14 -36.22
CA ASP A 923 -9.80 -0.69 -37.57
C ASP A 923 -10.22 0.30 -38.65
N PHE A 924 -11.35 0.98 -38.45
CA PHE A 924 -11.79 2.07 -39.31
C PHE A 924 -10.74 3.18 -39.44
N LEU A 925 -10.15 3.62 -38.32
CA LEU A 925 -9.10 4.64 -38.33
C LEU A 925 -7.86 4.20 -39.12
N VAL A 926 -7.52 2.90 -39.06
CA VAL A 926 -6.40 2.31 -39.81
C VAL A 926 -6.73 2.19 -41.29
N ARG A 927 -7.89 1.63 -41.65
CA ARG A 927 -8.33 1.45 -43.04
C ARG A 927 -8.45 2.77 -43.78
N THR A 928 -9.00 3.79 -43.13
CA THR A 928 -9.15 5.15 -43.68
C THR A 928 -7.89 5.99 -43.60
N LYS A 929 -6.77 5.42 -43.11
CA LYS A 929 -5.45 6.06 -43.00
C LYS A 929 -5.44 7.32 -42.14
N ILE A 930 -6.38 7.44 -41.19
CA ILE A 930 -6.33 8.49 -40.15
C ILE A 930 -5.16 8.21 -39.20
N VAL A 931 -4.86 6.94 -38.94
CA VAL A 931 -3.72 6.49 -38.13
C VAL A 931 -3.04 5.31 -38.84
N LYS A 932 -1.71 5.20 -38.76
CA LYS A 932 -1.00 4.01 -39.22
C LYS A 932 -1.07 2.89 -38.17
N PRO A 933 -1.18 1.61 -38.58
CA PRO A 933 -1.22 0.51 -37.63
C PRO A 933 0.13 0.39 -36.91
N MET A 934 0.10 0.27 -35.59
CA MET A 934 1.32 0.01 -34.80
C MET A 934 1.72 -1.45 -34.94
N THR A 935 2.92 -1.71 -35.48
CA THR A 935 3.41 -3.07 -35.74
C THR A 935 4.24 -3.64 -34.60
N ALA A 936 4.92 -2.79 -33.82
CA ALA A 936 5.71 -3.21 -32.67
C ALA A 936 5.88 -2.07 -31.67
N GLY A 937 6.01 -2.42 -30.38
CA GLY A 937 6.16 -1.46 -29.29
C GLY A 937 7.37 -0.52 -29.42
N ARG A 938 8.51 -1.01 -29.94
CA ARG A 938 9.72 -0.18 -30.14
C ARG A 938 9.50 1.01 -31.10
N TYR A 939 8.49 0.96 -31.96
CA TYR A 939 8.14 2.04 -32.89
C TYR A 939 7.04 2.96 -32.34
N TRP A 940 6.64 2.81 -31.08
CA TRP A 940 5.50 3.53 -30.52
C TRP A 940 5.69 5.05 -30.46
N TRP A 941 6.95 5.49 -30.37
CA TRP A 941 7.33 6.91 -30.35
C TRP A 941 7.58 7.51 -31.73
N SER A 942 7.90 6.69 -32.73
CA SER A 942 8.10 7.19 -34.08
C SER A 942 6.74 7.60 -34.63
N THR A 943 6.48 8.90 -34.65
CA THR A 943 5.39 9.46 -35.45
C THR A 943 5.69 9.09 -36.89
N PRO A 944 4.89 8.23 -37.54
CA PRO A 944 5.10 8.00 -38.94
C PRO A 944 4.70 9.31 -39.64
N GLU A 945 5.60 9.90 -40.43
CA GLU A 945 5.23 11.01 -41.33
C GLU A 945 3.95 10.60 -42.09
N VAL A 946 2.86 11.35 -41.88
CA VAL A 946 1.54 11.07 -42.48
C VAL A 946 1.55 11.44 -43.95
#